data_AF-A0A0C4E8T6-F1
#
_entry.id   AF-A0A0C4E8T6-F1
#
_cell.length_a   1.000
_cell.length_b   1.000
_cell.length_c   1.000
_cell.angle_alpha   90.00
_cell.angle_beta   90.00
_cell.angle_gamma   90.00
#
_symmetry.space_group_name_H-M   'P 1'
#
loop_
_entity.id
_entity.type
_entity.pdbx_description
1 polymer ?
#
loop_
_entity_poly.entity_id
_entity_poly.type
_entity_poly.pdbx_seq_one_letter_code
_entity_poly.pdbx_strand_id
1 'polypeptide(L)'
;MWLHFFLAAVALLFLGLFGRPRARLRVAAVRPSPPEPDYDAKETFRVSKLPPSTLHADLPGILSRCFGVDASTVVTRSLSRELPDSTSSPLTATITFTAKPAFFLSRGNFIGVESSRGLSRLSAQYHSEEDGRDYHVAIDQHFLGFTSMTPLEHQTRPSRENIDCIVLHDFGENAMAAFRDPKSEFLWIRDQLPQEFTDLDVTTYGYDCHFNDARSTSDHHDWANVLRYDLHDYRSRNKANDNMKPLIFVAHSLGGIIFKEVIISLSKSERLDEQKTVMCTHGALFFGVPSQGMNIKSLDAITKANPATNWTVAQLNQNIGDLLRKKRDEAFIKAYPYRESGIFQFYETKTTFAGKDAAGKDEFLLLVLPQSTMGRPWENNDSYRMNIEGDHGEIVKFERDSGQFRKVAGVLRGILKDANVVVRTRLMHAVPSLGTPSQLLRCDEWKKWSSANTIPRLLWVHGIPGAGKTVLTSFAIRQLESQHEAGNNAESDAAPVVFKLCFQRAAHVPKLVRRRHSKNNRPTVPELTESFRDVCGRFYLVFAVIYGLDESDSRDQFLRTIRSLVLDDSGSENLRLLVASRNEVDIRDEFDRLGSASAKISMTNDYVDEDIRRFIYNTILSNRSFMGRCGPGLCQRVETKLVRGAQGMFRWAWCQLDEITKLHTEGDIRDALERLPKTLDDTYERIINKIPEPTMEITRQVSKLLCSDAPLPASSMASPVWRAYAAP
;
A
#
# COMPACT_ATOMS: atom_id res chain seq x y z
N MET A 1 8.42 13.68 -23.64
CA MET A 1 9.00 14.95 -24.16
C MET A 1 8.00 16.11 -24.13
N TRP A 2 6.71 15.91 -24.40
CA TRP A 2 5.66 16.94 -24.33
C TRP A 2 5.31 17.44 -22.91
N LEU A 3 5.64 16.63 -21.90
CA LEU A 3 5.50 16.92 -20.46
C LEU A 3 6.36 18.08 -19.97
N HIS A 4 7.55 18.24 -20.55
CA HIS A 4 8.54 19.22 -20.09
C HIS A 4 8.29 20.64 -20.57
N PHE A 5 7.54 20.84 -21.65
CA PHE A 5 7.12 22.18 -22.06
C PHE A 5 5.84 22.60 -21.29
N PHE A 6 4.95 21.68 -20.87
CA PHE A 6 3.62 22.00 -20.29
C PHE A 6 3.72 22.42 -18.85
N LEU A 7 4.56 21.68 -18.13
CA LEU A 7 5.11 22.13 -16.87
C LEU A 7 5.85 23.44 -17.06
N ALA A 8 6.50 23.72 -18.20
CA ALA A 8 7.11 25.03 -18.42
C ALA A 8 6.05 26.14 -18.61
N ALA A 9 4.94 25.98 -19.33
CA ALA A 9 3.93 27.03 -19.50
C ALA A 9 3.22 27.42 -18.18
N VAL A 10 2.74 26.42 -17.43
CA VAL A 10 2.06 26.62 -16.13
C VAL A 10 3.07 26.98 -15.03
N ALA A 11 4.27 26.42 -15.11
CA ALA A 11 5.35 26.77 -14.19
C ALA A 11 6.25 27.91 -14.71
N LEU A 12 5.93 28.65 -15.78
CA LEU A 12 6.56 29.95 -16.10
C LEU A 12 5.63 31.11 -15.74
N LEU A 13 4.35 30.77 -15.54
CA LEU A 13 3.42 31.53 -14.71
C LEU A 13 3.90 31.62 -13.25
N PHE A 14 4.59 30.60 -12.72
CA PHE A 14 5.02 30.54 -11.30
C PHE A 14 6.51 30.21 -10.99
N LEU A 15 7.33 29.67 -11.89
CA LEU A 15 8.81 29.49 -11.73
C LEU A 15 9.60 30.64 -12.36
N GLY A 16 9.06 31.86 -12.30
CA GLY A 16 9.92 33.02 -12.13
C GLY A 16 10.64 33.04 -10.77
N LEU A 17 10.48 32.01 -9.92
CA LEU A 17 10.99 31.97 -8.56
C LEU A 17 12.09 30.92 -8.27
N PHE A 18 12.01 29.61 -8.53
CA PHE A 18 13.12 28.70 -8.11
C PHE A 18 13.37 27.47 -9.02
N GLY A 19 14.65 27.10 -9.22
CA GLY A 19 15.20 26.28 -10.31
C GLY A 19 15.07 24.74 -10.24
N ARG A 20 15.64 24.05 -11.26
CA ARG A 20 15.36 22.64 -11.68
C ARG A 20 16.28 21.52 -11.13
N PRO A 21 15.83 20.25 -11.17
CA PRO A 21 16.57 19.02 -10.83
C PRO A 21 17.17 18.25 -12.05
N ARG A 22 17.93 17.16 -11.81
CA ARG A 22 18.42 16.19 -12.82
C ARG A 22 18.24 14.72 -12.36
N ALA A 23 17.88 13.83 -13.29
CA ALA A 23 17.85 12.36 -13.16
C ALA A 23 18.55 11.68 -14.36
N ARG A 24 18.93 10.39 -14.24
CA ARG A 24 19.39 9.49 -15.35
C ARG A 24 19.04 8.00 -15.11
N LEU A 25 18.94 7.23 -16.21
CA LEU A 25 18.47 5.85 -16.40
C LEU A 25 19.50 5.04 -17.24
N ARG A 26 19.69 3.71 -17.08
CA ARG A 26 20.30 2.76 -18.09
C ARG A 26 19.95 1.25 -17.89
N VAL A 27 20.14 0.47 -18.98
CA VAL A 27 19.64 -0.89 -19.34
C VAL A 27 20.79 -1.94 -19.50
N ALA A 28 20.46 -3.26 -19.47
CA ALA A 28 21.33 -4.46 -19.40
C ALA A 28 21.52 -5.30 -20.72
N ALA A 29 22.42 -6.31 -20.71
CA ALA A 29 22.57 -7.41 -21.70
C ALA A 29 23.29 -8.68 -21.13
N VAL A 30 23.14 -9.86 -21.78
CA VAL A 30 23.30 -11.27 -21.29
C VAL A 30 24.30 -12.14 -22.12
N ARG A 31 24.87 -13.25 -21.55
CA ARG A 31 25.14 -14.62 -22.17
C ARG A 31 25.81 -15.66 -21.19
N PRO A 32 25.81 -17.01 -21.42
CA PRO A 32 25.38 -18.05 -20.43
C PRO A 32 26.37 -19.18 -19.98
N SER A 33 25.89 -20.01 -19.00
CA SER A 33 26.14 -21.46 -18.61
C SER A 33 27.53 -21.95 -18.08
N PRO A 34 27.74 -23.09 -17.34
CA PRO A 34 26.94 -24.36 -17.13
C PRO A 34 26.92 -24.91 -15.64
N PRO A 35 26.78 -26.24 -15.31
CA PRO A 35 25.59 -26.92 -14.76
C PRO A 35 25.65 -27.44 -13.27
N GLU A 36 24.46 -27.84 -12.79
CA GLU A 36 24.02 -28.38 -11.47
C GLU A 36 24.71 -29.67 -10.95
N PRO A 37 24.41 -30.06 -9.68
CA PRO A 37 24.29 -31.47 -9.29
C PRO A 37 22.93 -31.86 -8.66
N ASP A 38 22.49 -33.06 -9.07
CA ASP A 38 21.66 -34.12 -8.48
C ASP A 38 20.42 -33.85 -7.59
N TYR A 39 19.29 -34.45 -7.99
CA TYR A 39 17.94 -34.30 -7.42
C TYR A 39 17.32 -35.66 -7.02
N ASP A 40 16.82 -35.76 -5.79
CA ASP A 40 16.15 -36.95 -5.24
C ASP A 40 14.61 -36.82 -5.25
N ALA A 41 13.91 -37.94 -5.40
CA ALA A 41 12.53 -38.09 -5.91
C ALA A 41 11.38 -37.68 -4.94
N LYS A 42 11.39 -36.46 -4.40
CA LYS A 42 10.32 -35.94 -3.50
C LYS A 42 9.84 -34.54 -3.88
N GLU A 43 9.96 -34.11 -5.12
CA GLU A 43 9.75 -32.70 -5.48
C GLU A 43 8.26 -32.31 -5.64
N THR A 44 7.92 -31.10 -5.20
CA THR A 44 6.62 -30.47 -5.46
C THR A 44 6.73 -29.57 -6.67
N PHE A 45 5.75 -29.62 -7.57
CA PHE A 45 5.67 -28.80 -8.77
C PHE A 45 4.46 -27.88 -8.71
N ARG A 46 4.58 -26.70 -9.30
CA ARG A 46 3.48 -25.78 -9.55
C ARG A 46 2.96 -26.00 -10.96
N VAL A 47 1.65 -26.10 -11.10
CA VAL A 47 0.95 -25.99 -12.38
C VAL A 47 0.18 -24.68 -12.36
N SER A 48 0.38 -23.83 -13.37
CA SER A 48 -0.23 -22.49 -13.48
C SER A 48 -1.03 -22.37 -14.77
N LYS A 49 -1.89 -21.36 -14.84
CA LYS A 49 -2.74 -21.02 -15.99
C LYS A 49 -3.73 -22.11 -16.40
N LEU A 50 -4.25 -22.85 -15.41
CA LEU A 50 -5.30 -23.84 -15.64
C LEU A 50 -6.65 -23.17 -15.91
N PRO A 51 -7.55 -23.80 -16.69
CA PRO A 51 -8.92 -23.32 -16.87
C PRO A 51 -9.64 -23.08 -15.53
N PRO A 52 -10.41 -21.99 -15.38
CA PRO A 52 -11.16 -21.68 -14.15
C PRO A 52 -12.17 -22.75 -13.71
N SER A 53 -12.61 -23.61 -14.62
CA SER A 53 -13.55 -24.72 -14.37
C SER A 53 -12.88 -26.04 -13.97
N THR A 54 -11.55 -26.12 -14.01
CA THR A 54 -10.81 -27.36 -13.74
C THR A 54 -11.15 -27.90 -12.35
N LEU A 55 -11.61 -29.16 -12.27
CA LEU A 55 -11.79 -29.86 -10.99
C LEU A 55 -10.52 -30.60 -10.59
N HIS A 56 -10.42 -30.92 -9.30
CA HIS A 56 -9.27 -31.63 -8.74
C HIS A 56 -9.03 -33.00 -9.42
N ALA A 57 -10.09 -33.67 -9.88
CA ALA A 57 -10.04 -34.95 -10.57
C ALA A 57 -9.56 -34.85 -12.04
N ASP A 58 -9.69 -33.69 -12.66
CA ASP A 58 -9.37 -33.50 -14.09
C ASP A 58 -7.87 -33.22 -14.31
N LEU A 59 -7.19 -32.71 -13.26
CA LEU A 59 -5.82 -32.24 -13.37
C LEU A 59 -4.83 -33.30 -13.89
N PRO A 60 -4.86 -34.57 -13.44
CA PRO A 60 -4.01 -35.62 -14.00
C PRO A 60 -4.22 -35.82 -15.51
N GLY A 61 -5.48 -35.76 -15.97
CA GLY A 61 -5.83 -35.89 -17.39
C GLY A 61 -5.37 -34.68 -18.22
N ILE A 62 -5.47 -33.47 -17.68
CA ILE A 62 -4.94 -32.25 -18.32
C ILE A 62 -3.43 -32.36 -18.47
N LEU A 63 -2.71 -32.74 -17.41
CA LEU A 63 -1.25 -32.86 -17.46
C LEU A 63 -0.80 -33.96 -18.42
N SER A 64 -1.53 -35.08 -18.48
CA SER A 64 -1.26 -36.16 -19.44
C SER A 64 -1.37 -35.67 -20.88
N ARG A 65 -2.41 -34.89 -21.20
CA ARG A 65 -2.59 -34.29 -22.54
C ARG A 65 -1.53 -33.23 -22.86
N CYS A 66 -1.17 -32.39 -21.90
CA CYS A 66 -0.24 -31.28 -22.09
C CYS A 66 1.22 -31.71 -22.17
N PHE A 67 1.64 -32.64 -21.31
CA PHE A 67 3.05 -32.95 -21.06
C PHE A 67 3.39 -34.43 -21.23
N GLY A 68 2.43 -35.28 -21.62
CA GLY A 68 2.67 -36.71 -21.83
C GLY A 68 3.00 -37.48 -20.54
N VAL A 69 2.55 -36.99 -19.38
CA VAL A 69 2.69 -37.73 -18.11
C VAL A 69 1.68 -38.85 -17.99
N ASP A 70 2.07 -39.92 -17.31
CA ASP A 70 1.11 -40.91 -16.83
C ASP A 70 0.25 -40.28 -15.72
N ALA A 71 -1.06 -40.14 -16.00
CA ALA A 71 -2.01 -39.56 -15.07
C ALA A 71 -2.05 -40.30 -13.71
N SER A 72 -1.77 -41.60 -13.67
CA SER A 72 -1.75 -42.38 -12.42
C SER A 72 -0.58 -41.99 -11.50
N THR A 73 0.45 -41.33 -12.04
CA THR A 73 1.60 -40.87 -11.26
C THR A 73 1.40 -39.49 -10.65
N VAL A 74 0.40 -38.74 -11.10
CA VAL A 74 0.13 -37.37 -10.65
C VAL A 74 -0.68 -37.40 -9.35
N VAL A 75 -0.16 -36.76 -8.31
CA VAL A 75 -0.87 -36.53 -7.06
C VAL A 75 -1.09 -35.04 -6.88
N THR A 76 -2.33 -34.59 -7.07
CA THR A 76 -2.73 -33.21 -6.79
C THR A 76 -2.77 -32.96 -5.28
N ARG A 77 -2.10 -31.90 -4.83
CA ARG A 77 -1.99 -31.53 -3.41
C ARG A 77 -2.81 -30.30 -3.06
N SER A 78 -2.90 -29.35 -3.97
CA SER A 78 -3.78 -28.20 -3.81
C SER A 78 -4.25 -27.71 -5.17
N LEU A 79 -5.40 -27.04 -5.17
CA LEU A 79 -5.96 -26.32 -6.30
C LEU A 79 -6.55 -25.01 -5.78
N SER A 80 -6.12 -23.91 -6.36
CA SER A 80 -6.41 -22.54 -5.91
C SER A 80 -6.55 -21.64 -7.13
N ARG A 81 -7.23 -20.50 -7.01
CA ARG A 81 -7.18 -19.42 -8.01
C ARG A 81 -5.84 -18.69 -7.90
N GLU A 82 -5.26 -18.30 -9.04
CA GLU A 82 -4.07 -17.44 -9.05
C GLU A 82 -4.37 -16.06 -8.43
N LEU A 83 -5.61 -15.61 -8.54
CA LEU A 83 -6.13 -14.41 -7.89
C LEU A 83 -7.40 -14.78 -7.11
N PRO A 84 -7.37 -14.80 -5.76
CA PRO A 84 -8.46 -15.29 -4.93
C PRO A 84 -9.84 -14.65 -5.23
N ASP A 85 -9.91 -13.34 -5.51
CA ASP A 85 -11.19 -12.62 -5.67
C ASP A 85 -11.72 -12.60 -7.12
N SER A 86 -11.09 -13.29 -8.06
CA SER A 86 -11.51 -13.29 -9.46
C SER A 86 -12.03 -14.66 -9.89
N THR A 87 -13.35 -14.76 -10.08
CA THR A 87 -14.03 -15.99 -10.51
C THR A 87 -13.64 -16.45 -11.91
N SER A 88 -13.13 -15.54 -12.74
CA SER A 88 -12.55 -15.81 -14.05
C SER A 88 -11.03 -16.04 -14.04
N SER A 89 -10.38 -15.94 -12.87
CA SER A 89 -8.94 -16.13 -12.75
C SER A 89 -8.56 -17.57 -13.08
N PRO A 90 -7.46 -17.79 -13.83
CA PRO A 90 -6.89 -19.11 -14.00
C PRO A 90 -6.58 -19.78 -12.65
N LEU A 91 -6.59 -21.11 -12.65
CA LEU A 91 -6.22 -21.87 -11.47
C LEU A 91 -4.72 -22.18 -11.45
N THR A 92 -4.19 -22.28 -10.25
CA THR A 92 -2.88 -22.81 -9.93
C THR A 92 -3.05 -24.04 -9.05
N ALA A 93 -2.22 -25.06 -9.28
CA ALA A 93 -2.22 -26.28 -8.50
C ALA A 93 -0.80 -26.59 -8.01
N THR A 94 -0.71 -27.26 -6.87
CA THR A 94 0.54 -27.91 -6.46
C THR A 94 0.39 -29.42 -6.61
N ILE A 95 1.38 -30.06 -7.22
CA ILE A 95 1.35 -31.50 -7.50
C ILE A 95 2.67 -32.15 -7.08
N THR A 96 2.63 -33.45 -6.86
CA THR A 96 3.80 -34.33 -6.71
C THR A 96 3.65 -35.50 -7.65
N PHE A 97 4.76 -36.14 -8.03
CA PHE A 97 4.72 -37.37 -8.83
C PHE A 97 5.14 -38.58 -7.98
N THR A 98 4.41 -39.69 -8.07
CA THR A 98 4.81 -40.95 -7.43
C THR A 98 6.03 -41.59 -8.11
N ALA A 99 6.25 -41.28 -9.40
CA ALA A 99 7.42 -41.64 -10.17
C ALA A 99 7.84 -40.44 -11.05
N LYS A 100 9.15 -40.13 -11.10
CA LYS A 100 9.66 -38.96 -11.83
C LYS A 100 9.31 -39.07 -13.33
N PRO A 101 8.62 -38.08 -13.92
CA PRO A 101 8.29 -38.11 -15.34
C PRO A 101 9.52 -38.14 -16.25
N ALA A 102 9.46 -38.94 -17.32
CA ALA A 102 10.57 -39.14 -18.26
C ALA A 102 11.07 -37.83 -18.89
N PHE A 103 10.20 -36.83 -19.07
CA PHE A 103 10.60 -35.55 -19.66
C PHE A 103 11.50 -34.70 -18.74
N PHE A 104 11.49 -34.92 -17.42
CA PHE A 104 12.47 -34.31 -16.51
C PHE A 104 13.83 -35.02 -16.55
N LEU A 105 13.91 -36.18 -17.21
CA LEU A 105 15.15 -36.95 -17.42
C LEU A 105 15.78 -36.64 -18.79
N SER A 106 14.98 -36.23 -19.79
CA SER A 106 15.46 -35.90 -21.13
C SER A 106 15.53 -34.37 -21.34
N ARG A 107 16.73 -33.77 -21.23
CA ARG A 107 17.00 -32.34 -21.53
C ARG A 107 16.84 -31.93 -23.01
N GLY A 108 16.08 -32.66 -23.82
CA GLY A 108 15.97 -32.41 -25.25
C GLY A 108 14.55 -32.60 -25.75
N ASN A 109 13.93 -31.50 -26.21
CA ASN A 109 12.66 -31.41 -26.93
C ASN A 109 11.42 -31.00 -26.11
N PHE A 110 11.41 -29.76 -25.60
CA PHE A 110 10.16 -29.06 -25.37
C PHE A 110 10.26 -27.63 -25.89
N ILE A 111 9.22 -27.19 -26.61
CA ILE A 111 9.10 -25.84 -27.16
C ILE A 111 8.60 -24.94 -26.02
N GLY A 112 9.53 -24.37 -25.27
CA GLY A 112 9.28 -23.38 -24.23
C GLY A 112 10.59 -22.65 -23.95
N VAL A 113 10.58 -21.33 -24.04
CA VAL A 113 11.74 -20.44 -23.97
C VAL A 113 12.76 -20.96 -22.94
N GLU A 114 13.92 -21.42 -23.41
CA GLU A 114 15.14 -21.45 -22.61
C GLU A 114 15.40 -20.01 -22.17
N SER A 115 14.78 -19.60 -21.06
CA SER A 115 15.28 -18.44 -20.33
C SER A 115 16.68 -18.83 -19.88
N SER A 116 17.63 -17.94 -20.10
CA SER A 116 19.08 -18.14 -20.07
C SER A 116 19.67 -18.49 -18.69
N ARG A 117 18.95 -19.23 -17.84
CA ARG A 117 19.21 -19.46 -16.41
C ARG A 117 18.97 -20.89 -15.92
N GLY A 118 18.62 -21.85 -16.79
CA GLY A 118 18.35 -23.23 -16.35
C GLY A 118 17.05 -23.42 -15.55
N LEU A 119 16.14 -22.43 -15.60
CA LEU A 119 14.83 -22.49 -14.96
C LEU A 119 13.88 -23.38 -15.79
N SER A 120 13.51 -24.53 -15.26
CA SER A 120 12.66 -25.54 -15.91
C SER A 120 11.17 -25.18 -15.83
N ARG A 121 10.75 -24.11 -16.52
CA ARG A 121 9.32 -23.84 -16.76
C ARG A 121 8.92 -24.39 -18.12
N LEU A 122 8.09 -25.43 -18.13
CA LEU A 122 7.51 -25.99 -19.35
C LEU A 122 6.11 -25.44 -19.53
N SER A 123 5.73 -25.14 -20.77
CA SER A 123 4.37 -24.68 -21.09
C SER A 123 3.84 -25.43 -22.30
N ALA A 124 2.58 -25.82 -22.25
CA ALA A 124 1.87 -26.47 -23.34
C ALA A 124 0.51 -25.80 -23.54
N GLN A 125 0.04 -25.80 -24.79
CA GLN A 125 -1.32 -25.34 -25.11
C GLN A 125 -2.31 -26.45 -24.77
N TYR A 126 -3.40 -26.09 -24.11
CA TYR A 126 -4.50 -26.94 -23.72
C TYR A 126 -5.79 -26.33 -24.25
N HIS A 127 -6.47 -27.05 -25.13
CA HIS A 127 -7.81 -26.67 -25.57
C HIS A 127 -8.83 -27.22 -24.58
N SER A 128 -9.57 -26.32 -23.92
CA SER A 128 -10.62 -26.69 -22.98
C SER A 128 -11.91 -26.98 -23.74
N GLU A 129 -12.37 -28.23 -23.68
CA GLU A 129 -13.62 -28.67 -24.32
C GLU A 129 -14.87 -28.08 -23.66
N GLU A 130 -14.76 -27.64 -22.40
CA GLU A 130 -15.89 -27.17 -21.60
C GLU A 130 -16.30 -25.73 -21.93
N ASP A 131 -15.32 -24.86 -22.21
CA ASP A 131 -15.54 -23.44 -22.56
C ASP A 131 -15.00 -23.06 -23.94
N GLY A 132 -14.40 -23.99 -24.68
CA GLY A 132 -13.90 -23.81 -26.04
C GLY A 132 -12.68 -22.90 -26.15
N ARG A 133 -11.97 -22.64 -25.04
CA ARG A 133 -10.83 -21.70 -25.00
C ARG A 133 -9.49 -22.42 -24.93
N ASP A 134 -8.48 -21.75 -25.48
CA ASP A 134 -7.09 -22.21 -25.38
C ASP A 134 -6.41 -21.62 -24.14
N TYR A 135 -5.77 -22.49 -23.38
CA TYR A 135 -5.00 -22.18 -22.19
C TYR A 135 -3.53 -22.56 -22.39
N HIS A 136 -2.61 -21.75 -21.88
CA HIS A 136 -1.17 -22.09 -21.86
C HIS A 136 -0.78 -22.61 -20.49
N VAL A 137 -1.13 -23.87 -20.21
CA VAL A 137 -0.82 -24.53 -18.94
C VAL A 137 0.69 -24.62 -18.79
N ALA A 138 1.22 -24.20 -17.65
CA ALA A 138 2.65 -24.22 -17.40
C ALA A 138 3.01 -24.93 -16.10
N ILE A 139 4.06 -25.75 -16.12
CA ILE A 139 4.59 -26.47 -14.97
C ILE A 139 6.01 -25.98 -14.63
N ASP A 140 6.28 -25.72 -13.35
CA ASP A 140 7.61 -25.34 -12.85
C ASP A 140 7.88 -25.85 -11.43
N GLN A 141 9.15 -25.89 -11.03
CA GLN A 141 9.61 -26.37 -9.71
C GLN A 141 10.16 -25.25 -8.81
N HIS A 142 10.27 -24.03 -9.31
CA HIS A 142 10.96 -22.93 -8.62
C HIS A 142 10.00 -22.01 -7.86
N PHE A 143 8.71 -22.03 -8.21
CA PHE A 143 7.67 -21.24 -7.54
C PHE A 143 7.92 -19.73 -7.58
N LEU A 144 8.63 -19.22 -8.60
CA LEU A 144 8.89 -17.79 -8.75
C LEU A 144 7.57 -17.00 -8.87
N GLY A 145 7.48 -15.89 -8.15
CA GLY A 145 6.27 -15.07 -8.02
C GLY A 145 5.25 -15.63 -7.03
N PHE A 146 4.03 -15.11 -7.07
CA PHE A 146 2.95 -15.54 -6.19
C PHE A 146 2.43 -16.94 -6.54
N THR A 147 2.18 -17.75 -5.52
CA THR A 147 1.50 -19.05 -5.61
C THR A 147 0.48 -19.17 -4.49
N SER A 148 -0.80 -19.15 -4.83
CA SER A 148 -1.89 -19.27 -3.84
C SER A 148 -2.05 -20.71 -3.36
N MET A 149 -2.20 -20.89 -2.05
CA MET A 149 -2.35 -22.19 -1.40
C MET A 149 -3.72 -22.36 -0.73
N THR A 150 -4.57 -21.33 -0.79
CA THR A 150 -5.92 -21.38 -0.22
C THR A 150 -6.85 -22.24 -1.08
N PRO A 151 -7.53 -23.25 -0.50
CA PRO A 151 -8.50 -24.08 -1.22
C PRO A 151 -9.60 -23.25 -1.91
N LEU A 152 -10.05 -23.70 -3.09
CA LEU A 152 -11.13 -23.06 -3.85
C LEU A 152 -12.41 -22.81 -3.03
N GLU A 153 -12.76 -23.75 -2.14
CA GLU A 153 -13.91 -23.64 -1.25
C GLU A 153 -13.83 -22.46 -0.27
N HIS A 154 -12.62 -22.04 0.10
CA HIS A 154 -12.39 -20.88 0.96
C HIS A 154 -12.31 -19.58 0.14
N GLN A 155 -11.85 -19.64 -1.11
CA GLN A 155 -11.78 -18.48 -2.03
C GLN A 155 -13.13 -18.07 -2.64
N THR A 156 -14.11 -18.97 -2.68
CA THR A 156 -15.44 -18.71 -3.28
C THR A 156 -16.38 -17.93 -2.37
N ARG A 157 -15.96 -17.58 -1.15
CA ARG A 157 -16.72 -16.71 -0.25
C ARG A 157 -16.38 -15.24 -0.56
N PRO A 158 -17.27 -14.46 -1.19
CA PRO A 158 -17.04 -13.02 -1.39
C PRO A 158 -17.25 -12.29 -0.06
N SER A 159 -16.30 -12.45 0.87
CA SER A 159 -16.31 -11.75 2.14
C SER A 159 -15.38 -10.54 2.03
N ARG A 160 -15.91 -9.35 2.36
CA ARG A 160 -15.12 -8.12 2.56
C ARG A 160 -14.20 -8.20 3.81
N GLU A 161 -14.08 -9.38 4.41
CA GLU A 161 -13.42 -9.65 5.68
C GLU A 161 -12.22 -10.61 5.54
N ASN A 162 -11.96 -11.15 4.34
CA ASN A 162 -10.76 -11.97 4.11
C ASN A 162 -9.47 -11.16 4.29
N ILE A 163 -8.44 -11.83 4.79
CA ILE A 163 -7.13 -11.27 5.11
C ILE A 163 -6.09 -11.95 4.21
N ASP A 164 -5.26 -11.16 3.52
CA ASP A 164 -4.18 -11.68 2.70
C ASP A 164 -2.99 -12.07 3.59
N CYS A 165 -2.46 -13.29 3.44
CA CYS A 165 -1.24 -13.74 4.12
C CYS A 165 -0.15 -14.08 3.11
N ILE A 166 0.94 -13.30 3.11
CA ILE A 166 2.08 -13.50 2.21
C ILE A 166 3.21 -14.21 2.94
N VAL A 167 3.64 -15.36 2.40
CA VAL A 167 4.73 -16.16 2.96
C VAL A 167 6.02 -15.91 2.17
N LEU A 168 7.10 -15.55 2.88
CA LEU A 168 8.44 -15.28 2.34
C LEU A 168 9.44 -16.29 2.92
N HIS A 169 10.10 -17.03 2.03
CA HIS A 169 11.10 -18.05 2.38
C HIS A 169 12.51 -17.46 2.58
N ASP A 170 13.47 -18.27 3.03
CA ASP A 170 14.90 -17.91 3.16
C ASP A 170 15.69 -18.17 1.86
N PHE A 171 16.98 -17.80 1.84
CA PHE A 171 17.90 -18.13 0.76
C PHE A 171 18.18 -19.64 0.66
N GLY A 172 18.43 -20.15 -0.55
CA GLY A 172 18.95 -21.51 -0.76
C GLY A 172 17.90 -22.63 -0.82
N GLU A 173 16.64 -22.37 -0.50
CA GLU A 173 15.52 -23.30 -0.71
C GLU A 173 14.42 -22.65 -1.56
N ASN A 174 13.65 -23.44 -2.31
CA ASN A 174 12.48 -22.93 -3.01
C ASN A 174 11.32 -22.66 -2.03
N ALA A 175 10.32 -21.87 -2.46
CA ALA A 175 9.25 -21.35 -1.60
C ALA A 175 8.38 -22.42 -0.91
N MET A 176 8.43 -23.67 -1.37
CA MET A 176 7.68 -24.80 -0.82
C MET A 176 8.54 -25.69 0.07
N ALA A 177 9.77 -25.99 -0.37
CA ALA A 177 10.72 -26.81 0.38
C ALA A 177 11.07 -26.20 1.74
N ALA A 178 11.15 -24.86 1.80
CA ALA A 178 11.48 -24.10 3.00
C ALA A 178 10.60 -24.44 4.22
N PHE A 179 9.32 -24.77 4.01
CA PHE A 179 8.34 -24.97 5.10
C PHE A 179 7.90 -26.44 5.24
N ARG A 180 8.49 -27.35 4.46
CA ARG A 180 8.08 -28.75 4.42
C ARG A 180 8.62 -29.53 5.61
N ASP A 181 7.78 -30.40 6.17
CA ASP A 181 8.20 -31.38 7.17
C ASP A 181 9.30 -32.30 6.60
N PRO A 182 10.49 -32.42 7.24
CA PRO A 182 11.59 -33.24 6.74
C PRO A 182 11.24 -34.73 6.66
N LYS A 183 10.27 -35.18 7.45
CA LYS A 183 9.89 -36.60 7.56
C LYS A 183 8.75 -36.98 6.63
N SER A 184 8.04 -36.01 6.04
CA SER A 184 6.84 -36.28 5.24
C SER A 184 6.69 -35.33 4.04
N GLU A 185 5.55 -35.40 3.35
CA GLU A 185 5.13 -34.43 2.31
C GLU A 185 4.24 -33.32 2.84
N PHE A 186 4.07 -33.29 4.17
CA PHE A 186 3.24 -32.32 4.84
C PHE A 186 3.88 -30.93 4.78
N LEU A 187 3.04 -29.95 4.46
CA LEU A 187 3.41 -28.55 4.36
C LEU A 187 2.39 -27.72 5.13
N TRP A 188 2.71 -27.30 6.35
CA TRP A 188 1.73 -26.68 7.24
C TRP A 188 1.10 -25.40 6.67
N ILE A 189 1.84 -24.61 5.90
CA ILE A 189 1.32 -23.39 5.22
C ILE A 189 0.29 -23.69 4.12
N ARG A 190 0.26 -24.92 3.58
CA ARG A 190 -0.70 -25.39 2.57
C ARG A 190 -1.80 -26.24 3.19
N ASP A 191 -1.43 -27.17 4.07
CA ASP A 191 -2.28 -28.27 4.50
C ASP A 191 -3.03 -28.00 5.81
N GLN A 192 -2.50 -27.14 6.68
CA GLN A 192 -3.06 -26.91 8.02
C GLN A 192 -3.45 -25.46 8.26
N LEU A 193 -2.65 -24.50 7.81
CA LEU A 193 -2.91 -23.07 8.01
C LEU A 193 -4.21 -22.59 7.32
N PRO A 194 -4.49 -22.91 6.04
CA PRO A 194 -5.74 -22.51 5.40
C PRO A 194 -6.98 -23.21 5.94
N GLN A 195 -6.80 -24.35 6.63
CA GLN A 195 -7.88 -25.12 7.27
C GLN A 195 -8.21 -24.57 8.66
N GLU A 196 -7.19 -24.14 9.43
CA GLU A 196 -7.37 -23.51 10.74
C GLU A 196 -7.97 -22.10 10.62
N PHE A 197 -7.62 -21.35 9.56
CA PHE A 197 -8.08 -19.98 9.35
C PHE A 197 -8.75 -19.82 7.97
N THR A 198 -10.06 -20.05 7.91
CA THR A 198 -10.83 -19.99 6.65
C THR A 198 -10.89 -18.59 6.03
N ASP A 199 -10.69 -17.55 6.83
CA ASP A 199 -10.72 -16.15 6.39
C ASP A 199 -9.34 -15.65 5.94
N LEU A 200 -8.35 -16.54 5.88
CA LEU A 200 -6.95 -16.23 5.53
C LEU A 200 -6.61 -16.73 4.12
N ASP A 201 -6.30 -15.80 3.24
CA ASP A 201 -5.84 -16.07 1.89
C ASP A 201 -4.31 -16.24 1.87
N VAL A 202 -3.84 -17.48 2.05
CA VAL A 202 -2.41 -17.82 2.14
C VAL A 202 -1.80 -17.95 0.75
N THR A 203 -0.77 -17.13 0.50
CA THR A 203 -0.03 -17.11 -0.76
C THR A 203 1.46 -17.06 -0.47
N THR A 204 2.24 -17.97 -1.05
CA THR A 204 3.70 -17.92 -0.97
C THR A 204 4.26 -17.10 -2.12
N TYR A 205 5.39 -16.41 -1.90
CA TYR A 205 6.08 -15.66 -2.93
C TYR A 205 7.51 -16.17 -3.07
N GLY A 206 7.82 -16.75 -4.23
CA GLY A 206 9.16 -17.21 -4.57
C GLY A 206 9.99 -16.14 -5.27
N TYR A 207 11.25 -15.98 -4.86
CA TYR A 207 12.21 -15.11 -5.52
C TYR A 207 13.52 -15.86 -5.79
N ASP A 208 14.22 -15.45 -6.85
CA ASP A 208 15.44 -16.12 -7.32
C ASP A 208 16.62 -15.81 -6.39
N CYS A 209 16.73 -16.60 -5.32
CA CYS A 209 17.81 -16.55 -4.33
C CYS A 209 18.91 -17.61 -4.59
N HIS A 210 18.88 -18.30 -5.74
CA HIS A 210 19.90 -19.28 -6.10
C HIS A 210 21.10 -18.55 -6.68
N PHE A 211 22.20 -18.51 -5.93
CA PHE A 211 23.45 -17.86 -6.30
C PHE A 211 24.23 -18.59 -7.40
N ASN A 212 23.55 -19.22 -8.36
CA ASN A 212 24.21 -20.05 -9.36
C ASN A 212 24.91 -19.23 -10.48
N ASP A 213 24.78 -17.90 -10.46
CA ASP A 213 25.47 -17.02 -11.40
C ASP A 213 26.43 -16.08 -10.65
N ALA A 214 27.73 -16.39 -10.69
CA ALA A 214 28.80 -15.55 -10.16
C ALA A 214 28.88 -14.16 -10.85
N ARG A 215 28.12 -13.93 -11.93
CA ARG A 215 28.00 -12.64 -12.61
C ARG A 215 26.76 -11.83 -12.18
N SER A 216 25.87 -12.42 -11.37
CA SER A 216 24.72 -11.71 -10.81
C SER A 216 25.17 -10.81 -9.67
N THR A 217 24.88 -9.51 -9.80
CA THR A 217 25.04 -8.53 -8.71
C THR A 217 23.73 -8.33 -7.94
N SER A 218 22.69 -9.11 -8.25
CA SER A 218 21.34 -8.87 -7.73
C SER A 218 21.27 -9.11 -6.24
N ASP A 219 20.75 -8.11 -5.52
CA ASP A 219 20.73 -8.11 -4.06
C ASP A 219 19.35 -8.22 -3.42
N HIS A 220 19.34 -8.26 -2.09
CA HIS A 220 18.10 -8.27 -1.32
C HIS A 220 17.25 -7.01 -1.56
N HIS A 221 17.86 -5.90 -1.99
CA HIS A 221 17.16 -4.69 -2.40
C HIS A 221 16.53 -4.87 -3.79
N ASP A 222 17.21 -5.55 -4.73
CA ASP A 222 16.63 -5.94 -6.03
C ASP A 222 15.45 -6.90 -5.83
N TRP A 223 15.57 -7.93 -5.00
CA TRP A 223 14.47 -8.85 -4.70
C TRP A 223 13.30 -8.14 -4.02
N ALA A 224 13.57 -7.22 -3.09
CA ALA A 224 12.55 -6.36 -2.49
C ALA A 224 11.85 -5.47 -3.52
N ASN A 225 12.59 -4.93 -4.49
CA ASN A 225 12.01 -4.12 -5.55
C ASN A 225 11.11 -4.97 -6.47
N VAL A 226 11.52 -6.19 -6.85
CA VAL A 226 10.65 -7.09 -7.63
C VAL A 226 9.39 -7.44 -6.84
N LEU A 227 9.53 -7.84 -5.57
CA LEU A 227 8.38 -8.13 -4.71
C LEU A 227 7.47 -6.92 -4.56
N ARG A 228 8.00 -5.70 -4.44
CA ARG A 228 7.18 -4.48 -4.39
C ARG A 228 6.32 -4.33 -5.66
N TYR A 229 6.90 -4.50 -6.84
CA TYR A 229 6.17 -4.40 -8.11
C TYR A 229 5.11 -5.49 -8.24
N ASP A 230 5.47 -6.73 -7.94
CA ASP A 230 4.55 -7.86 -8.02
C ASP A 230 3.43 -7.71 -6.99
N LEU A 231 3.73 -7.27 -5.76
CA LEU A 231 2.74 -7.01 -4.72
C LEU A 231 1.77 -5.90 -5.11
N HIS A 232 2.28 -4.85 -5.78
CA HIS A 232 1.43 -3.80 -6.32
C HIS A 232 0.45 -4.36 -7.37
N ASP A 233 0.95 -5.17 -8.31
CA ASP A 233 0.13 -5.82 -9.33
C ASP A 233 -0.91 -6.78 -8.72
N TYR A 234 -0.48 -7.65 -7.80
CA TYR A 234 -1.32 -8.58 -7.04
C TYR A 234 -2.50 -7.85 -6.36
N ARG A 235 -2.23 -6.74 -5.68
CA ARG A 235 -3.28 -5.95 -5.03
C ARG A 235 -4.18 -5.23 -6.02
N SER A 236 -3.61 -4.66 -7.09
CA SER A 236 -4.37 -3.89 -8.09
C SER A 236 -5.36 -4.73 -8.91
N ARG A 237 -5.08 -6.03 -9.12
CA ARG A 237 -5.91 -6.93 -9.92
C ARG A 237 -7.12 -7.50 -9.16
N ASN A 238 -7.10 -7.48 -7.82
CA ASN A 238 -8.23 -7.86 -6.98
C ASN A 238 -9.32 -6.75 -6.95
N LYS A 239 -9.92 -6.46 -8.12
CA LYS A 239 -10.86 -5.35 -8.36
C LYS A 239 -12.16 -5.39 -7.54
N ALA A 240 -12.49 -6.51 -6.90
CA ALA A 240 -13.72 -6.66 -6.09
C ALA A 240 -13.62 -5.98 -4.71
N ASN A 241 -12.40 -5.75 -4.23
CA ASN A 241 -12.15 -5.10 -2.94
C ASN A 241 -11.23 -3.90 -3.19
N ASP A 242 -11.73 -2.69 -2.91
CA ASP A 242 -10.92 -1.48 -2.73
C ASP A 242 -9.64 -1.86 -1.95
N ASN A 243 -8.43 -1.48 -2.38
CA ASN A 243 -7.06 -1.89 -1.94
C ASN A 243 -6.81 -1.86 -0.39
N MET A 244 -7.67 -2.50 0.40
CA MET A 244 -7.94 -2.24 1.81
C MET A 244 -8.00 -3.53 2.64
N LYS A 245 -7.91 -4.71 2.00
CA LYS A 245 -7.81 -5.98 2.73
C LYS A 245 -6.57 -5.94 3.63
N PRO A 246 -6.68 -6.35 4.90
CA PRO A 246 -5.53 -6.48 5.78
C PRO A 246 -4.49 -7.43 5.20
N LEU A 247 -3.23 -7.13 5.46
CA LEU A 247 -2.07 -7.92 5.06
C LEU A 247 -1.33 -8.44 6.28
N ILE A 248 -1.00 -9.72 6.26
CA ILE A 248 -0.10 -10.35 7.21
C ILE A 248 1.06 -10.97 6.45
N PHE A 249 2.26 -10.88 7.01
CA PHE A 249 3.44 -11.52 6.45
C PHE A 249 3.93 -12.65 7.36
N VAL A 250 4.31 -13.77 6.77
CA VAL A 250 5.09 -14.81 7.42
C VAL A 250 6.44 -14.84 6.75
N ALA A 251 7.50 -14.55 7.47
CA ALA A 251 8.82 -14.37 6.86
C ALA A 251 9.89 -15.13 7.62
N HIS A 252 10.66 -15.94 6.91
CA HIS A 252 11.80 -16.68 7.45
C HIS A 252 13.11 -16.00 7.05
N SER A 253 13.97 -15.75 8.03
CA SER A 253 15.36 -15.29 7.85
C SER A 253 15.49 -14.12 6.86
N LEU A 254 16.07 -14.31 5.67
CA LEU A 254 16.24 -13.27 4.65
C LEU A 254 14.90 -12.67 4.20
N GLY A 255 13.83 -13.47 4.14
CA GLY A 255 12.49 -12.99 3.80
C GLY A 255 12.01 -11.85 4.72
N GLY A 256 12.40 -11.87 5.99
CA GLY A 256 12.07 -10.79 6.93
C GLY A 256 12.84 -9.49 6.65
N ILE A 257 14.05 -9.61 6.13
CA ILE A 257 14.84 -8.45 5.66
C ILE A 257 14.23 -7.85 4.41
N ILE A 258 13.82 -8.68 3.46
CA ILE A 258 13.13 -8.26 2.24
C ILE A 258 11.82 -7.55 2.59
N PHE A 259 11.03 -8.10 3.52
CA PHE A 259 9.81 -7.45 4.01
C PHE A 259 10.07 -6.04 4.55
N LYS A 260 11.11 -5.86 5.40
CA LYS A 260 11.46 -4.54 5.93
C LYS A 260 11.78 -3.56 4.80
N GLU A 261 12.56 -3.99 3.82
CA GLU A 261 12.95 -3.16 2.68
C GLU A 261 11.75 -2.78 1.79
N VAL A 262 10.83 -3.73 1.55
CA VAL A 262 9.57 -3.47 0.84
C VAL A 262 8.73 -2.42 1.56
N ILE A 263 8.54 -2.55 2.87
CA ILE A 263 7.76 -1.59 3.66
C ILE A 263 8.39 -0.19 3.64
N ILE A 264 9.73 -0.10 3.76
CA ILE A 264 10.46 1.17 3.62
C ILE A 264 10.22 1.77 2.23
N SER A 265 10.38 0.98 1.18
CA SER A 265 10.23 1.40 -0.22
C SER A 265 8.81 1.88 -0.53
N LEU A 266 7.79 1.13 -0.09
CA LEU A 266 6.38 1.47 -0.24
C LEU A 266 6.01 2.76 0.53
N SER A 267 6.52 2.93 1.76
CA SER A 267 6.22 4.12 2.58
C SER A 267 6.74 5.43 1.97
N LYS A 268 7.83 5.35 1.20
CA LYS A 268 8.46 6.47 0.51
C LYS A 268 7.89 6.72 -0.90
N SER A 269 6.97 5.86 -1.35
CA SER A 269 6.38 6.01 -2.67
C SER A 269 5.51 7.26 -2.76
N GLU A 270 5.51 7.91 -3.91
CA GLU A 270 4.56 8.99 -4.24
C GLU A 270 3.15 8.44 -4.57
N ARG A 271 3.03 7.12 -4.78
CA ARG A 271 1.76 6.50 -5.14
C ARG A 271 0.96 6.14 -3.90
N LEU A 272 -0.28 6.61 -3.85
CA LEU A 272 -1.17 6.39 -2.70
C LEU A 272 -1.53 4.91 -2.51
N ASP A 273 -1.67 4.14 -3.58
CA ASP A 273 -1.96 2.71 -3.52
C ASP A 273 -0.84 1.91 -2.85
N GLU A 274 0.42 2.24 -3.12
CA GLU A 274 1.59 1.67 -2.45
C GLU A 274 1.67 2.09 -0.97
N GLN A 275 1.37 3.35 -0.66
CA GLN A 275 1.26 3.79 0.74
C GLN A 275 0.11 3.09 1.48
N LYS A 276 -1.04 2.88 0.81
CA LYS A 276 -2.17 2.11 1.33
C LYS A 276 -1.76 0.68 1.64
N THR A 277 -0.90 0.05 0.83
CA THR A 277 -0.36 -1.28 1.14
C THR A 277 0.34 -1.30 2.50
N VAL A 278 1.16 -0.29 2.82
CA VAL A 278 1.79 -0.17 4.16
C VAL A 278 0.75 0.01 5.26
N MET A 279 -0.30 0.79 5.01
CA MET A 279 -1.43 0.97 5.94
C MET A 279 -2.23 -0.33 6.11
N CYS A 280 -2.31 -1.17 5.08
CA CYS A 280 -3.02 -2.46 5.14
C CYS A 280 -2.23 -3.54 5.86
N THR A 281 -0.91 -3.42 5.95
CA THR A 281 -0.09 -4.36 6.73
C THR A 281 -0.48 -4.26 8.21
N HIS A 282 -1.04 -5.34 8.75
CA HIS A 282 -1.51 -5.43 10.13
C HIS A 282 -0.53 -6.19 11.03
N GLY A 283 0.26 -7.10 10.47
CA GLY A 283 1.23 -7.83 11.29
C GLY A 283 2.21 -8.65 10.49
N ALA A 284 3.23 -9.16 11.19
CA ALA A 284 4.17 -10.10 10.62
C ALA A 284 4.66 -11.13 11.65
N LEU A 285 4.94 -12.34 11.20
CA LEU A 285 5.60 -13.39 11.97
C LEU A 285 7.00 -13.60 11.37
N PHE A 286 8.03 -13.36 12.18
CA PHE A 286 9.43 -13.47 11.80
C PHE A 286 10.04 -14.72 12.40
N PHE A 287 10.52 -15.62 11.57
CA PHE A 287 11.25 -16.81 12.01
C PHE A 287 12.73 -16.60 11.76
N GLY A 288 13.53 -16.53 12.82
CA GLY A 288 14.99 -16.41 12.72
C GLY A 288 15.46 -15.20 11.89
N VAL A 289 14.78 -14.05 11.95
CA VAL A 289 15.15 -12.90 11.10
C VAL A 289 16.33 -12.13 11.72
N PRO A 290 17.50 -12.06 11.06
CA PRO A 290 18.72 -11.47 11.62
C PRO A 290 18.74 -9.94 11.49
N SER A 291 17.81 -9.27 12.18
CA SER A 291 17.63 -7.81 12.08
C SER A 291 18.89 -7.03 12.44
N GLN A 292 19.60 -7.47 13.48
CA GLN A 292 20.88 -6.90 13.93
C GLN A 292 22.12 -7.55 13.29
N GLY A 293 21.92 -8.48 12.33
CA GLY A 293 22.99 -9.22 11.67
C GLY A 293 23.22 -10.62 12.26
N MET A 294 24.02 -11.42 11.54
CA MET A 294 24.43 -12.77 11.93
C MET A 294 25.88 -12.77 12.42
N ASN A 295 26.23 -13.73 13.27
CA ASN A 295 27.60 -13.88 13.77
C ASN A 295 28.57 -14.13 12.58
N ILE A 296 29.72 -13.48 12.62
CA ILE A 296 30.74 -13.51 11.56
C ILE A 296 31.26 -14.92 11.31
N LYS A 297 31.41 -15.72 12.38
CA LYS A 297 31.81 -17.13 12.24
C LYS A 297 30.75 -17.96 11.53
N SER A 298 29.48 -17.68 11.81
CA SER A 298 28.32 -18.29 11.14
C SER A 298 28.23 -17.90 9.67
N LEU A 299 28.66 -16.69 9.31
CA LEU A 299 28.70 -16.22 7.93
C LEU A 299 29.86 -16.83 7.14
N ASP A 300 31.05 -16.89 7.73
CA ASP A 300 32.22 -17.58 7.14
C ASP A 300 31.96 -19.07 6.90
N ALA A 301 31.18 -19.70 7.76
CA ALA A 301 30.69 -21.06 7.60
C ALA A 301 29.78 -21.23 6.36
N ILE A 302 28.79 -20.34 6.23
CA ILE A 302 27.83 -20.33 5.12
C ILE A 302 28.53 -20.01 3.79
N THR A 303 29.44 -19.03 3.78
CA THR A 303 30.20 -18.65 2.56
C THR A 303 31.22 -19.70 2.15
N LYS A 304 31.85 -20.44 3.09
CA LYS A 304 32.74 -21.56 2.78
C LYS A 304 31.98 -22.76 2.20
N ALA A 305 30.76 -23.01 2.66
CA ALA A 305 29.90 -24.07 2.13
C ALA A 305 29.33 -23.74 0.73
N ASN A 306 29.11 -22.45 0.43
CA ASN A 306 28.64 -22.00 -0.88
C ASN A 306 29.33 -20.68 -1.31
N PRO A 307 30.45 -20.74 -2.05
CA PRO A 307 31.28 -19.57 -2.40
C PRO A 307 30.55 -18.48 -3.19
N ALA A 308 29.43 -18.81 -3.85
CA ALA A 308 28.66 -17.86 -4.64
C ALA A 308 27.73 -16.96 -3.79
N THR A 309 27.54 -17.28 -2.50
CA THR A 309 26.77 -16.47 -1.53
C THR A 309 27.54 -15.25 -0.98
N ASN A 310 28.80 -15.08 -1.39
CA ASN A 310 29.78 -14.17 -0.78
C ASN A 310 29.33 -12.70 -0.63
N TRP A 311 28.48 -12.18 -1.52
CA TRP A 311 28.20 -10.74 -1.57
C TRP A 311 26.99 -10.31 -0.71
N THR A 312 25.90 -11.10 -0.63
CA THR A 312 24.75 -10.83 0.26
C THR A 312 25.05 -11.17 1.72
N VAL A 313 25.79 -12.27 1.93
CA VAL A 313 26.19 -12.76 3.24
C VAL A 313 27.16 -11.76 3.90
N ALA A 314 27.99 -11.06 3.13
CA ALA A 314 28.83 -9.95 3.61
C ALA A 314 28.02 -8.74 4.16
N GLN A 315 26.80 -8.49 3.68
CA GLN A 315 25.92 -7.42 4.21
C GLN A 315 25.21 -7.82 5.51
N LEU A 316 25.04 -9.12 5.75
CA LEU A 316 24.56 -9.67 7.03
C LEU A 316 25.66 -9.75 8.10
N ASN A 317 26.92 -9.48 7.72
CA ASN A 317 28.09 -9.46 8.60
C ASN A 317 27.99 -8.43 9.72
N GLN A 318 28.02 -8.93 10.96
CA GLN A 318 27.88 -8.11 12.16
C GLN A 318 28.87 -6.93 12.18
N ASN A 319 30.13 -7.09 11.73
CA ASN A 319 31.13 -6.02 11.81
C ASN A 319 31.16 -5.04 10.64
N ILE A 320 30.74 -5.44 9.43
CA ILE A 320 30.84 -4.58 8.22
C ILE A 320 29.53 -3.84 7.94
N GLY A 321 28.39 -4.51 8.14
CA GLY A 321 27.05 -3.99 7.79
C GLY A 321 26.33 -3.25 8.91
N ASP A 322 26.94 -3.06 10.08
CA ASP A 322 26.30 -2.54 11.30
C ASP A 322 25.61 -1.19 11.09
N LEU A 323 26.29 -0.26 10.42
CA LEU A 323 25.73 1.06 10.12
C LEU A 323 24.55 0.99 9.15
N LEU A 324 24.63 0.14 8.12
CA LEU A 324 23.57 -0.03 7.13
C LEU A 324 22.34 -0.68 7.76
N ARG A 325 22.53 -1.67 8.64
CA ARG A 325 21.45 -2.31 9.38
C ARG A 325 20.76 -1.37 10.36
N LYS A 326 21.52 -0.60 11.14
CA LYS A 326 20.96 0.43 12.03
C LYS A 326 20.13 1.44 11.25
N LYS A 327 20.67 1.96 10.15
CA LYS A 327 19.92 2.87 9.25
C LYS A 327 18.64 2.25 8.69
N ARG A 328 18.69 0.97 8.29
CA ARG A 328 17.51 0.24 7.79
C ARG A 328 16.47 0.07 8.90
N ASP A 329 16.87 -0.38 10.08
CA ASP A 329 15.95 -0.57 11.20
C ASP A 329 15.33 0.77 11.65
N GLU A 330 16.10 1.85 11.72
CA GLU A 330 15.58 3.20 11.96
C GLU A 330 14.60 3.65 10.87
N ALA A 331 14.93 3.41 9.60
CA ALA A 331 14.04 3.73 8.48
C ALA A 331 12.76 2.89 8.52
N PHE A 332 12.84 1.61 8.89
CA PHE A 332 11.70 0.72 9.04
C PHE A 332 10.77 1.17 10.17
N ILE A 333 11.32 1.55 11.33
CA ILE A 333 10.53 2.08 12.46
C ILE A 333 9.75 3.33 12.03
N LYS A 334 10.38 4.23 11.25
CA LYS A 334 9.73 5.43 10.71
C LYS A 334 8.68 5.10 9.64
N ALA A 335 8.97 4.12 8.78
CA ALA A 335 8.07 3.68 7.71
C ALA A 335 6.83 2.95 8.21
N TYR A 336 6.93 2.27 9.36
CA TYR A 336 5.87 1.43 9.91
C TYR A 336 5.64 1.69 11.42
N PRO A 337 5.10 2.88 11.78
CA PRO A 337 4.98 3.32 13.17
C PRO A 337 3.74 2.79 13.90
N TYR A 338 2.98 1.88 13.29
CA TYR A 338 1.68 1.43 13.81
C TYR A 338 1.85 0.47 15.00
N ARG A 339 1.47 0.93 16.20
CA ARG A 339 1.60 0.19 17.47
C ARG A 339 0.52 -0.88 17.63
N GLU A 340 -0.61 -0.68 16.97
CA GLU A 340 -1.71 -1.63 16.89
C GLU A 340 -1.43 -2.79 15.92
N SER A 341 -0.42 -2.65 15.07
CA SER A 341 0.14 -3.78 14.32
C SER A 341 1.23 -4.48 15.14
N GLY A 342 1.29 -5.81 15.09
CA GLY A 342 2.31 -6.60 15.80
C GLY A 342 3.25 -7.37 14.87
N ILE A 343 4.55 -7.26 15.12
CA ILE A 343 5.58 -8.15 14.57
C ILE A 343 5.99 -9.09 15.70
N PHE A 344 5.87 -10.39 15.48
CA PHE A 344 6.23 -11.43 16.44
C PHE A 344 7.48 -12.17 15.97
N GLN A 345 8.45 -12.35 16.85
CA GLN A 345 9.73 -12.96 16.54
C GLN A 345 9.84 -14.35 17.17
N PHE A 346 10.07 -15.32 16.31
CA PHE A 346 10.37 -16.69 16.66
C PHE A 346 11.86 -16.93 16.51
N TYR A 347 12.53 -17.40 17.56
CA TYR A 347 13.96 -17.69 17.54
C TYR A 347 14.24 -19.18 17.76
N GLU A 348 15.31 -19.65 17.13
CA GLU A 348 15.83 -21.03 17.22
C GLU A 348 16.39 -21.34 18.62
N THR A 349 16.35 -22.62 19.00
CA THR A 349 16.94 -23.10 20.26
C THR A 349 18.01 -24.15 20.07
N LYS A 350 18.23 -24.66 18.86
CA LYS A 350 19.30 -25.60 18.53
C LYS A 350 20.33 -24.93 17.63
N THR A 351 21.58 -25.35 17.74
CA THR A 351 22.68 -24.83 16.92
C THR A 351 22.68 -25.48 15.54
N THR A 352 22.88 -24.69 14.50
CA THR A 352 23.01 -25.17 13.11
C THR A 352 24.46 -25.56 12.82
N PHE A 353 24.68 -26.59 12.01
CA PHE A 353 26.02 -26.95 11.53
C PHE A 353 26.62 -25.80 10.72
N ALA A 354 27.80 -25.33 11.14
CA ALA A 354 28.52 -24.20 10.61
C ALA A 354 29.84 -24.63 9.96
N GLY A 355 29.92 -25.84 9.42
CA GLY A 355 31.13 -26.35 8.80
C GLY A 355 32.16 -26.84 9.82
N LYS A 356 33.45 -26.79 9.45
CA LYS A 356 34.55 -27.27 10.28
C LYS A 356 35.40 -26.11 10.79
N ASP A 357 35.79 -26.18 12.06
CA ASP A 357 36.68 -25.21 12.68
C ASP A 357 38.11 -25.31 12.12
N ALA A 358 39.01 -24.43 12.59
CA ALA A 358 40.42 -24.43 12.18
C ALA A 358 41.17 -25.73 12.51
N ALA A 359 40.62 -26.56 13.41
CA ALA A 359 41.15 -27.88 13.78
C ALA A 359 40.47 -29.03 13.00
N GLY A 360 39.55 -28.73 12.08
CA GLY A 360 38.84 -29.72 11.26
C GLY A 360 37.69 -30.43 11.98
N LYS A 361 37.27 -29.93 13.15
CA LYS A 361 36.14 -30.48 13.91
C LYS A 361 34.84 -29.78 13.50
N ASP A 362 33.75 -30.54 13.47
CA ASP A 362 32.41 -30.01 13.19
C ASP A 362 32.05 -28.91 14.20
N GLU A 363 31.75 -27.71 13.69
CA GLU A 363 31.37 -26.53 14.45
C GLU A 363 29.86 -26.32 14.32
N PHE A 364 29.18 -26.09 15.44
CA PHE A 364 27.74 -25.82 15.47
C PHE A 364 27.50 -24.47 16.14
N LEU A 365 26.75 -23.59 15.47
CA LEU A 365 26.51 -22.22 15.91
C LEU A 365 25.02 -21.88 15.88
N LEU A 366 24.56 -21.09 16.84
CA LEU A 366 23.27 -20.41 16.73
C LEU A 366 23.44 -19.27 15.71
N LEU A 367 22.79 -19.38 14.55
CA LEU A 367 22.96 -18.44 13.44
C LEU A 367 22.33 -17.08 13.77
N VAL A 368 21.18 -17.11 14.46
CA VAL A 368 20.45 -15.91 14.87
C VAL A 368 20.21 -15.94 16.37
N LEU A 369 21.01 -15.16 17.10
CA LEU A 369 20.82 -14.96 18.53
C LEU A 369 19.41 -14.40 18.81
N PRO A 370 18.75 -14.77 19.91
CA PRO A 370 17.47 -14.16 20.30
C PRO A 370 17.58 -12.62 20.38
N GLN A 371 18.74 -12.14 20.81
CA GLN A 371 19.09 -10.72 20.89
C GLN A 371 19.17 -10.03 19.51
N SER A 372 19.45 -10.79 18.45
CA SER A 372 19.53 -10.30 17.06
C SER A 372 18.16 -10.22 16.37
N THR A 373 17.12 -10.82 16.95
CA THR A 373 15.72 -10.77 16.48
C THR A 373 14.97 -9.52 16.96
N MET A 374 15.62 -8.35 17.00
CA MET A 374 14.96 -7.14 17.49
C MET A 374 13.84 -6.67 16.54
N GLY A 375 12.64 -6.53 17.09
CA GLY A 375 11.51 -5.83 16.48
C GLY A 375 11.60 -4.32 16.71
N ARG A 376 10.48 -3.61 16.50
CA ARG A 376 10.37 -2.18 16.81
C ARG A 376 10.51 -1.98 18.34
N PRO A 377 10.83 -0.77 18.83
CA PRO A 377 11.12 -0.56 20.26
C PRO A 377 10.06 -1.10 21.24
N TRP A 378 8.78 -1.09 20.86
CA TRP A 378 7.67 -1.60 21.68
C TRP A 378 7.44 -3.12 21.58
N GLU A 379 8.17 -3.81 20.69
CA GLU A 379 8.07 -5.26 20.44
C GLU A 379 9.25 -6.03 21.05
N ASN A 380 10.14 -5.33 21.77
CA ASN A 380 11.35 -5.93 22.33
C ASN A 380 11.14 -6.55 23.73
N ASN A 381 9.93 -7.06 24.00
CA ASN A 381 9.58 -7.74 25.25
C ASN A 381 9.14 -9.18 25.00
N ASP A 382 9.02 -9.97 26.06
CA ASP A 382 8.71 -11.41 25.99
C ASP A 382 7.33 -11.73 25.41
N SER A 383 6.42 -10.75 25.29
CA SER A 383 5.11 -10.98 24.67
C SER A 383 5.19 -11.11 23.14
N TYR A 384 6.26 -10.59 22.53
CA TYR A 384 6.48 -10.62 21.08
C TYR A 384 7.59 -11.59 20.67
N ARG A 385 8.24 -12.24 21.64
CA ARG A 385 9.37 -13.14 21.41
C ARG A 385 9.03 -14.54 21.91
N MET A 386 9.16 -15.52 21.03
CA MET A 386 8.83 -16.91 21.35
C MET A 386 9.89 -17.84 20.83
N ASN A 387 10.18 -18.89 21.59
CA ASN A 387 11.12 -19.92 21.16
C ASN A 387 10.41 -20.99 20.31
N ILE A 388 11.10 -21.45 19.28
CA ILE A 388 10.75 -22.60 18.47
C ILE A 388 11.90 -23.61 18.59
N GLU A 389 11.55 -24.85 18.91
CA GLU A 389 12.52 -25.92 19.05
C GLU A 389 12.95 -26.42 17.67
N GLY A 390 14.18 -26.10 17.30
CA GLY A 390 14.77 -26.42 15.99
C GLY A 390 16.04 -25.62 15.79
N ASP A 391 16.83 -26.02 14.80
CA ASP A 391 17.88 -25.18 14.23
C ASP A 391 17.29 -24.20 13.20
N HIS A 392 18.10 -23.30 12.64
CA HIS A 392 17.66 -22.20 11.78
C HIS A 392 16.92 -22.65 10.52
N GLY A 393 17.22 -23.84 10.01
CA GLY A 393 16.52 -24.44 8.86
C GLY A 393 15.23 -25.15 9.26
N GLU A 394 15.17 -25.68 10.48
CA GLU A 394 14.03 -26.43 11.01
C GLU A 394 12.96 -25.57 11.68
N ILE A 395 13.25 -24.32 12.10
CA ILE A 395 12.30 -23.46 12.82
C ILE A 395 11.00 -23.13 12.08
N VAL A 396 10.92 -23.45 10.79
CA VAL A 396 9.71 -23.28 9.97
C VAL A 396 9.14 -24.60 9.43
N LYS A 397 9.75 -25.74 9.78
CA LYS A 397 9.41 -27.07 9.27
C LYS A 397 8.62 -27.85 10.32
N PHE A 398 7.32 -27.57 10.40
CA PHE A 398 6.45 -28.14 11.44
C PHE A 398 5.82 -29.47 11.01
N GLU A 399 5.83 -30.43 11.94
CA GLU A 399 4.99 -31.63 11.87
C GLU A 399 3.51 -31.26 12.06
N ARG A 400 2.62 -32.11 11.53
CA ARG A 400 1.16 -31.96 11.66
C ARG A 400 0.75 -31.89 13.12
N ASP A 401 -0.08 -30.90 13.46
CA ASP A 401 -0.61 -30.69 14.82
C ASP A 401 0.46 -30.52 15.92
N SER A 402 1.68 -30.16 15.52
CA SER A 402 2.79 -29.96 16.43
C SER A 402 2.49 -28.88 17.47
N GLY A 403 3.08 -29.02 18.66
CA GLY A 403 3.02 -27.98 19.69
C GLY A 403 3.61 -26.65 19.22
N GLN A 404 4.56 -26.71 18.27
CA GLN A 404 5.20 -25.54 17.66
C GLN A 404 4.22 -24.77 16.77
N PHE A 405 3.48 -25.47 15.90
CA PHE A 405 2.41 -24.86 15.11
C PHE A 405 1.32 -24.24 15.99
N ARG A 406 0.94 -24.90 17.11
CA ARG A 406 -0.05 -24.34 18.05
C ARG A 406 0.39 -23.00 18.65
N LYS A 407 1.69 -22.78 18.92
CA LYS A 407 2.21 -21.47 19.34
C LYS A 407 2.00 -20.42 18.25
N VAL A 408 2.37 -20.75 17.02
CA VAL A 408 2.25 -19.87 15.83
C VAL A 408 0.78 -19.53 15.56
N ALA A 409 -0.11 -20.52 15.59
CA ALA A 409 -1.55 -20.33 15.41
C ALA A 409 -2.16 -19.46 16.51
N GLY A 410 -1.72 -19.59 17.76
CA GLY A 410 -2.16 -18.73 18.87
C GLY A 410 -1.83 -17.26 18.65
N VAL A 411 -0.61 -16.96 18.20
CA VAL A 411 -0.18 -15.61 17.83
C VAL A 411 -1.00 -15.08 16.65
N LEU A 412 -1.13 -15.87 15.59
CA LEU A 412 -1.83 -15.46 14.38
C LEU A 412 -3.31 -15.17 14.67
N ARG A 413 -3.98 -15.98 15.50
CA ARG A 413 -5.36 -15.74 15.95
C ARG A 413 -5.50 -14.40 16.66
N GLY A 414 -4.49 -13.99 17.43
CA GLY A 414 -4.40 -12.68 18.05
C GLY A 414 -4.36 -11.55 17.02
N ILE A 415 -3.48 -11.67 16.02
CA ILE A 415 -3.32 -10.67 14.94
C ILE A 415 -4.60 -10.58 14.08
N LEU A 416 -5.24 -11.71 13.76
CA LEU A 416 -6.41 -11.74 12.89
C LEU A 416 -7.66 -11.10 13.51
N LYS A 417 -7.79 -11.14 14.84
CA LYS A 417 -9.01 -10.76 15.58
C LYS A 417 -9.49 -9.32 15.32
N ASP A 418 -8.59 -8.40 15.07
CA ASP A 418 -8.89 -6.97 14.87
C ASP A 418 -8.33 -6.38 13.58
N ALA A 419 -7.70 -7.20 12.72
CA ALA A 419 -7.04 -6.78 11.49
C ALA A 419 -7.92 -5.91 10.59
N ASN A 420 -9.14 -6.37 10.30
CA ASN A 420 -10.10 -5.63 9.47
C ASN A 420 -10.47 -4.28 10.06
N VAL A 421 -10.68 -4.22 11.38
CA VAL A 421 -11.10 -2.99 12.07
C VAL A 421 -9.94 -2.00 12.08
N VAL A 422 -8.76 -2.45 12.48
CA VAL A 422 -7.55 -1.62 12.57
C VAL A 422 -7.18 -1.05 11.21
N VAL A 423 -7.08 -1.88 10.18
CA VAL A 423 -6.69 -1.45 8.83
C VAL A 423 -7.70 -0.46 8.27
N ARG A 424 -9.01 -0.73 8.38
CA ARG A 424 -10.04 0.21 7.93
C ARG A 424 -9.90 1.55 8.65
N THR A 425 -9.74 1.55 9.96
CA THR A 425 -9.56 2.76 10.79
C THR A 425 -8.35 3.56 10.37
N ARG A 426 -7.21 2.88 10.19
CA ARG A 426 -5.96 3.50 9.76
C ARG A 426 -6.10 4.14 8.39
N LEU A 427 -6.75 3.47 7.44
CA LEU A 427 -7.00 4.01 6.11
C LEU A 427 -7.98 5.20 6.15
N MET A 428 -8.98 5.19 7.04
CA MET A 428 -9.89 6.33 7.29
C MET A 428 -9.14 7.57 7.81
N HIS A 429 -8.18 7.39 8.72
CA HIS A 429 -7.40 8.48 9.29
C HIS A 429 -6.32 9.00 8.35
N ALA A 430 -5.57 8.11 7.68
CA ALA A 430 -4.46 8.46 6.82
C ALA A 430 -4.90 8.96 5.44
N VAL A 431 -6.08 8.52 5.00
CA VAL A 431 -6.73 9.05 3.81
C VAL A 431 -8.12 9.55 4.24
N PRO A 432 -8.25 10.84 4.61
CA PRO A 432 -9.54 11.43 5.01
C PRO A 432 -10.67 11.22 3.99
N SER A 433 -10.36 10.79 2.76
CA SER A 433 -11.33 10.38 1.74
C SER A 433 -12.13 9.12 2.07
N LEU A 434 -11.77 8.34 3.10
CA LEU A 434 -12.50 7.13 3.51
C LEU A 434 -13.61 7.44 4.53
N GLY A 435 -13.51 8.56 5.26
CA GLY A 435 -14.68 9.29 5.75
C GLY A 435 -15.37 9.95 4.56
N THR A 436 -15.99 9.14 3.72
CA THR A 436 -16.46 9.55 2.39
C THR A 436 -17.51 10.65 2.53
N PRO A 437 -17.36 11.82 1.87
CA PRO A 437 -18.49 12.71 1.63
C PRO A 437 -19.38 12.15 0.51
N SER A 438 -19.78 10.88 0.64
CA SER A 438 -20.46 10.11 -0.40
C SER A 438 -21.86 10.61 -0.67
N GLN A 439 -22.47 11.27 0.32
CA GLN A 439 -23.83 11.76 0.23
C GLN A 439 -23.87 13.11 -0.48
N LEU A 440 -22.87 13.97 -0.28
CA LEU A 440 -22.83 15.28 -0.94
C LEU A 440 -22.75 15.16 -2.47
N LEU A 441 -22.10 14.13 -3.00
CA LEU A 441 -21.99 13.87 -4.44
C LEU A 441 -23.24 13.17 -5.01
N ARG A 442 -24.28 12.97 -4.20
CA ARG A 442 -25.60 12.53 -4.64
C ARG A 442 -26.59 13.69 -4.80
N CYS A 443 -26.22 14.90 -4.41
CA CYS A 443 -27.05 16.07 -4.63
C CYS A 443 -27.29 16.32 -6.13
N ASP A 444 -28.42 16.93 -6.44
CA ASP A 444 -28.82 17.13 -7.84
C ASP A 444 -27.92 18.17 -8.53
N GLU A 445 -27.37 19.12 -7.79
CA GLU A 445 -26.39 20.10 -8.25
C GLU A 445 -25.13 19.41 -8.77
N TRP A 446 -24.61 18.43 -8.04
CA TRP A 446 -23.46 17.63 -8.46
C TRP A 446 -23.79 16.81 -9.72
N LYS A 447 -24.94 16.11 -9.73
CA LYS A 447 -25.35 15.29 -10.89
C LYS A 447 -25.51 16.14 -12.15
N LYS A 448 -26.14 17.31 -12.03
CA LYS A 448 -26.33 18.26 -13.14
C LYS A 448 -25.03 18.87 -13.63
N TRP A 449 -24.08 19.15 -12.74
CA TRP A 449 -22.78 19.72 -13.12
C TRP A 449 -21.82 18.70 -13.73
N SER A 450 -21.83 17.45 -13.22
CA SER A 450 -20.93 16.38 -13.67
C SER A 450 -21.34 15.74 -15.01
N SER A 451 -22.58 15.93 -15.47
CA SER A 451 -23.01 15.47 -16.80
C SER A 451 -22.48 16.35 -17.94
N ALA A 452 -22.21 15.74 -19.10
CA ALA A 452 -21.76 16.46 -20.29
C ALA A 452 -22.87 17.37 -20.85
N ASN A 453 -22.50 18.55 -21.35
CA ASN A 453 -23.38 19.52 -22.05
C ASN A 453 -24.58 20.05 -21.25
N THR A 454 -24.53 19.99 -19.92
CA THR A 454 -25.55 20.58 -19.05
C THR A 454 -25.07 21.87 -18.37
N ILE A 455 -26.03 22.72 -18.01
CA ILE A 455 -25.89 23.85 -17.08
C ILE A 455 -26.17 23.30 -15.67
N PRO A 456 -25.40 23.68 -14.63
CA PRO A 456 -24.41 24.77 -14.56
C PRO A 456 -23.02 24.39 -15.10
N ARG A 457 -22.23 25.40 -15.53
CA ARG A 457 -20.80 25.24 -15.90
C ARG A 457 -19.87 25.43 -14.70
N LEU A 458 -20.31 26.19 -13.70
CA LEU A 458 -19.60 26.42 -12.44
C LEU A 458 -20.35 25.76 -11.27
N LEU A 459 -19.66 24.94 -10.49
CA LEU A 459 -20.14 24.43 -9.21
C LEU A 459 -19.32 25.05 -8.07
N TRP A 460 -19.98 25.82 -7.22
CA TRP A 460 -19.35 26.43 -6.06
C TRP A 460 -19.68 25.67 -4.78
N VAL A 461 -18.67 25.05 -4.18
CA VAL A 461 -18.75 24.44 -2.86
C VAL A 461 -18.28 25.45 -1.81
N HIS A 462 -19.16 25.87 -0.90
CA HIS A 462 -18.80 26.83 0.13
C HIS A 462 -19.03 26.29 1.53
N GLY A 463 -18.18 26.69 2.48
CA GLY A 463 -18.29 26.25 3.86
C GLY A 463 -17.25 26.85 4.77
N ILE A 464 -17.47 26.71 6.07
CA ILE A 464 -16.55 27.18 7.12
C ILE A 464 -15.19 26.44 7.08
N PRO A 465 -14.13 26.99 7.69
CA PRO A 465 -12.87 26.26 7.91
C PRO A 465 -13.12 24.93 8.63
N GLY A 466 -12.40 23.88 8.24
CA GLY A 466 -12.58 22.55 8.84
C GLY A 466 -13.83 21.78 8.41
N ALA A 467 -14.65 22.32 7.49
CA ALA A 467 -15.82 21.62 6.94
C ALA A 467 -15.50 20.50 5.94
N GLY A 468 -14.23 20.24 5.63
CA GLY A 468 -13.85 19.13 4.73
C GLY A 468 -13.86 19.45 3.23
N LYS A 469 -13.95 20.73 2.84
CA LYS A 469 -13.92 21.18 1.43
C LYS A 469 -12.77 20.57 0.60
N THR A 470 -11.55 20.55 1.13
CA THR A 470 -10.37 19.96 0.46
C THR A 470 -10.47 18.46 0.26
N VAL A 471 -11.09 17.77 1.22
CA VAL A 471 -11.30 16.31 1.17
C VAL A 471 -12.35 16.00 0.11
N LEU A 472 -13.43 16.79 0.06
CA LEU A 472 -14.47 16.69 -0.96
C LEU A 472 -13.90 16.92 -2.37
N THR A 473 -13.13 17.99 -2.60
CA THR A 473 -12.58 18.26 -3.94
C THR A 473 -11.65 17.15 -4.41
N SER A 474 -10.86 16.57 -3.51
CA SER A 474 -10.01 15.42 -3.80
C SER A 474 -10.81 14.16 -4.17
N PHE A 475 -11.96 13.95 -3.52
CA PHE A 475 -12.84 12.84 -3.83
C PHE A 475 -13.59 13.05 -5.16
N ALA A 476 -14.12 14.26 -5.38
CA ALA A 476 -14.77 14.67 -6.62
C ALA A 476 -13.92 14.37 -7.85
N ILE A 477 -12.62 14.68 -7.79
CA ILE A 477 -11.65 14.37 -8.85
C ILE A 477 -11.57 12.86 -9.13
N ARG A 478 -11.41 12.03 -8.09
CA ARG A 478 -11.32 10.57 -8.25
C ARG A 478 -12.60 9.97 -8.85
N GLN A 479 -13.75 10.50 -8.45
CA GLN A 479 -15.03 10.04 -9.00
C GLN A 479 -15.13 10.38 -10.49
N LEU A 480 -14.74 11.59 -10.91
CA LEU A 480 -14.72 11.99 -12.32
C LEU A 480 -13.71 11.15 -13.12
N GLU A 481 -12.52 10.87 -12.57
CA GLU A 481 -11.52 9.98 -13.20
C GLU A 481 -12.10 8.56 -13.42
N SER A 482 -12.66 7.96 -12.38
CA SER A 482 -13.22 6.59 -12.47
C SER A 482 -14.46 6.46 -13.37
N GLN A 483 -15.33 7.47 -13.40
CA GLN A 483 -16.52 7.49 -14.27
C GLN A 483 -16.15 7.56 -15.76
N HIS A 484 -15.03 8.19 -16.10
CA HIS A 484 -14.59 8.37 -17.49
C HIS A 484 -13.49 7.39 -17.94
N GLU A 485 -12.82 6.69 -17.02
CA GLU A 485 -11.94 5.54 -17.34
C GLU A 485 -12.73 4.30 -17.79
N ALA A 486 -13.94 4.07 -17.25
CA ALA A 486 -14.78 2.91 -17.58
C ALA A 486 -15.38 2.92 -19.01
N GLY A 487 -15.28 4.04 -19.73
CA GLY A 487 -15.79 4.20 -21.09
C GLY A 487 -14.76 4.01 -22.21
N ASN A 488 -13.46 3.85 -21.89
CA ASN A 488 -12.38 3.87 -22.88
C ASN A 488 -12.00 2.48 -23.38
N ASN A 489 -12.81 1.93 -24.30
CA ASN A 489 -12.42 0.86 -25.22
C ASN A 489 -12.28 1.36 -26.68
N ALA A 490 -12.17 2.67 -26.92
CA ALA A 490 -11.98 3.20 -28.26
C ALA A 490 -10.84 4.23 -28.29
N GLU A 491 -9.85 3.96 -29.14
CA GLU A 491 -8.82 4.90 -29.57
C GLU A 491 -9.48 6.17 -30.13
N SER A 492 -9.55 7.24 -29.33
CA SER A 492 -9.94 8.56 -29.83
C SER A 492 -9.42 9.65 -28.90
N ASP A 493 -8.88 10.72 -29.47
CA ASP A 493 -8.47 11.97 -28.83
C ASP A 493 -9.65 12.75 -28.15
N ALA A 494 -10.77 12.08 -27.85
CA ALA A 494 -12.04 12.64 -27.40
C ALA A 494 -12.37 12.39 -25.91
N ALA A 495 -11.42 11.89 -25.10
CA ALA A 495 -11.66 11.61 -23.68
C ALA A 495 -11.79 12.90 -22.83
N PRO A 496 -12.69 12.95 -21.82
CA PRO A 496 -12.75 14.05 -20.85
C PRO A 496 -11.45 14.17 -20.05
N VAL A 497 -10.95 15.40 -19.85
CA VAL A 497 -9.72 15.67 -19.07
C VAL A 497 -10.07 16.34 -17.75
N VAL A 498 -9.63 15.74 -16.64
CA VAL A 498 -9.74 16.33 -15.29
C VAL A 498 -8.44 17.06 -14.95
N PHE A 499 -8.47 18.39 -14.92
CA PHE A 499 -7.37 19.23 -14.44
C PHE A 499 -7.43 19.39 -12.92
N LYS A 500 -6.42 18.81 -12.27
CA LYS A 500 -6.14 19.02 -10.85
C LYS A 500 -5.22 20.23 -10.68
N LEU A 501 -5.72 21.35 -10.15
CA LEU A 501 -4.84 22.40 -9.60
C LEU A 501 -4.36 22.00 -8.19
N CYS A 502 -3.57 20.93 -8.16
CA CYS A 502 -2.58 20.62 -7.14
C CYS A 502 -1.33 20.15 -7.91
N PHE A 503 -0.21 20.84 -7.74
CA PHE A 503 1.04 20.60 -8.45
C PHE A 503 1.50 19.13 -8.36
N GLN A 504 1.28 18.33 -9.42
CA GLN A 504 2.13 17.17 -9.76
C GLN A 504 1.74 16.57 -11.13
N ARG A 505 2.71 16.66 -12.06
CA ARG A 505 2.93 15.89 -13.31
C ARG A 505 1.91 15.99 -14.48
N ALA A 506 2.49 15.98 -15.70
CA ALA A 506 1.88 15.64 -17.01
C ALA A 506 1.20 16.75 -17.85
N ALA A 507 1.23 16.85 -19.21
CA ALA A 507 1.98 16.18 -20.29
C ALA A 507 2.06 16.92 -21.67
N HIS A 508 1.47 18.11 -21.93
CA HIS A 508 1.41 18.67 -23.31
C HIS A 508 1.09 20.18 -23.47
N VAL A 509 1.73 20.97 -24.38
CA VAL A 509 1.62 22.47 -24.45
C VAL A 509 1.03 23.06 -25.72
N PRO A 510 0.20 24.10 -25.62
CA PRO A 510 -0.20 24.95 -26.75
C PRO A 510 0.93 25.72 -27.44
N LYS A 511 0.76 25.99 -28.74
CA LYS A 511 1.75 26.67 -29.61
C LYS A 511 1.98 28.14 -29.23
N LEU A 512 0.98 28.81 -28.64
CA LEU A 512 1.03 30.24 -28.29
C LEU A 512 2.02 30.52 -27.15
N VAL A 513 1.97 29.73 -26.08
CA VAL A 513 2.90 29.84 -24.92
C VAL A 513 4.35 29.55 -25.33
N ARG A 514 4.55 28.63 -26.27
CA ARG A 514 5.88 28.28 -26.82
C ARG A 514 6.51 29.43 -27.63
N ARG A 515 5.71 30.25 -28.31
CA ARG A 515 6.20 31.33 -29.21
C ARG A 515 6.62 32.60 -28.47
N ARG A 516 6.14 32.82 -27.24
CA ARG A 516 6.45 34.03 -26.44
C ARG A 516 7.43 33.80 -25.31
N HIS A 517 7.52 32.58 -24.76
CA HIS A 517 8.58 32.25 -23.81
C HIS A 517 9.99 32.33 -24.45
N SER A 518 10.10 32.15 -25.76
CA SER A 518 11.34 32.36 -26.51
C SER A 518 11.78 33.83 -26.58
N LYS A 519 10.95 34.79 -26.15
CA LYS A 519 11.23 36.24 -26.15
C LYS A 519 11.49 36.83 -24.75
N ASN A 520 11.60 36.02 -23.70
CA ASN A 520 11.85 36.47 -22.30
C ASN A 520 10.80 37.40 -21.64
N ASN A 521 9.58 37.51 -22.19
CA ASN A 521 8.50 38.25 -21.52
C ASN A 521 7.65 37.34 -20.60
N ARG A 522 7.25 37.88 -19.43
CA ARG A 522 6.25 37.23 -18.56
C ARG A 522 4.86 37.37 -19.19
N PRO A 523 4.08 36.28 -19.33
CA PRO A 523 2.74 36.35 -19.90
C PRO A 523 1.77 37.02 -18.94
N THR A 524 0.86 37.83 -19.49
CA THR A 524 -0.21 38.53 -18.77
C THR A 524 -1.43 37.63 -18.56
N VAL A 525 -2.30 37.96 -17.59
CA VAL A 525 -3.53 37.17 -17.29
C VAL A 525 -4.44 36.97 -18.52
N PRO A 526 -4.70 37.98 -19.38
CA PRO A 526 -5.46 37.77 -20.60
C PRO A 526 -4.83 36.74 -21.56
N GLU A 527 -3.51 36.80 -21.75
CA GLU A 527 -2.78 35.86 -22.64
C GLU A 527 -2.80 34.43 -22.10
N LEU A 528 -2.79 34.27 -20.78
CA LEU A 528 -2.89 32.98 -20.12
C LEU A 528 -4.30 32.42 -20.21
N THR A 529 -5.31 33.28 -20.11
CA THR A 529 -6.72 32.92 -20.28
C THR A 529 -7.00 32.47 -21.71
N GLU A 530 -6.46 33.17 -22.72
CA GLU A 530 -6.54 32.79 -24.13
C GLU A 530 -5.82 31.45 -24.39
N SER A 531 -4.63 31.28 -23.82
CA SER A 531 -3.89 30.02 -23.92
C SER A 531 -4.64 28.85 -23.25
N PHE A 532 -5.39 29.10 -22.18
CA PHE A 532 -6.21 28.09 -21.52
C PHE A 532 -7.43 27.71 -22.37
N ARG A 533 -8.10 28.68 -23.01
CA ARG A 533 -9.17 28.42 -23.98
C ARG A 533 -8.68 27.57 -25.16
N ASP A 534 -7.49 27.86 -25.68
CA ASP A 534 -6.85 27.05 -26.73
C ASP A 534 -6.63 25.59 -26.30
N VAL A 535 -6.39 25.34 -25.01
CA VAL A 535 -6.29 23.98 -24.46
C VAL A 535 -7.68 23.36 -24.37
N CYS A 536 -8.64 24.09 -23.82
CA CYS A 536 -10.02 23.63 -23.67
C CYS A 536 -10.61 23.19 -25.01
N GLY A 537 -10.44 23.98 -26.07
CA GLY A 537 -10.94 23.68 -27.42
C GLY A 537 -10.36 22.42 -28.08
N ARG A 538 -9.40 21.71 -27.46
CA ARG A 538 -8.85 20.44 -27.97
C ARG A 538 -9.48 19.20 -27.37
N PHE A 539 -10.29 19.35 -26.33
CA PHE A 539 -10.90 18.22 -25.63
C PHE A 539 -12.41 18.27 -25.78
N TYR A 540 -13.06 17.12 -25.66
CA TYR A 540 -14.52 17.06 -25.70
C TYR A 540 -15.16 17.66 -24.44
N LEU A 541 -14.56 17.45 -23.27
CA LEU A 541 -15.04 17.91 -21.97
C LEU A 541 -13.84 18.13 -21.04
N VAL A 542 -13.85 19.23 -20.29
CA VAL A 542 -12.74 19.61 -19.39
C VAL A 542 -13.30 19.91 -18.01
N PHE A 543 -12.86 19.16 -16.99
CA PHE A 543 -13.14 19.51 -15.60
C PHE A 543 -11.94 20.24 -15.00
N ALA A 544 -12.17 21.33 -14.29
CA ALA A 544 -11.12 22.04 -13.57
C ALA A 544 -11.57 22.35 -12.14
N VAL A 545 -10.74 21.99 -11.17
CA VAL A 545 -11.06 22.12 -9.74
C VAL A 545 -10.13 23.13 -9.08
N ILE A 546 -10.71 24.12 -8.41
CA ILE A 546 -10.05 25.25 -7.76
C ILE A 546 -10.40 25.21 -6.26
N TYR A 547 -9.40 25.30 -5.39
CA TYR A 547 -9.58 25.32 -3.93
C TYR A 547 -8.85 26.51 -3.32
N GLY A 548 -9.41 27.11 -2.26
CA GLY A 548 -8.76 28.18 -1.49
C GLY A 548 -8.82 29.54 -2.17
N LEU A 549 -9.84 29.79 -2.99
CA LEU A 549 -10.02 31.09 -3.67
C LEU A 549 -10.09 32.27 -2.68
N ASP A 550 -10.66 32.04 -1.49
CA ASP A 550 -10.76 33.03 -0.43
C ASP A 550 -9.39 33.50 0.11
N GLU A 551 -8.34 32.69 -0.06
CA GLU A 551 -6.97 32.97 0.43
C GLU A 551 -6.08 33.69 -0.63
N SER A 552 -6.66 34.13 -1.74
CA SER A 552 -5.91 34.79 -2.82
C SER A 552 -5.77 36.30 -2.62
N ASP A 553 -4.54 36.83 -2.63
CA ASP A 553 -4.27 38.27 -2.62
C ASP A 553 -4.76 39.01 -3.89
N SER A 554 -5.03 38.27 -4.97
CA SER A 554 -5.49 38.79 -6.27
C SER A 554 -6.88 38.27 -6.64
N ARG A 555 -7.72 38.04 -5.63
CA ARG A 555 -9.06 37.43 -5.74
C ARG A 555 -9.96 38.09 -6.77
N ASP A 556 -9.98 39.43 -6.84
CA ASP A 556 -10.78 40.19 -7.80
C ASP A 556 -10.42 39.88 -9.26
N GLN A 557 -9.13 39.77 -9.57
CA GLN A 557 -8.66 39.43 -10.92
C GLN A 557 -9.01 37.98 -11.27
N PHE A 558 -8.96 37.09 -10.28
CA PHE A 558 -9.30 35.69 -10.43
C PHE A 558 -10.81 35.49 -10.67
N LEU A 559 -11.66 36.18 -9.92
CA LEU A 559 -13.12 36.18 -10.09
C LEU A 559 -13.52 36.69 -11.48
N ARG A 560 -12.92 37.79 -11.96
CA ARG A 560 -13.12 38.28 -13.34
C ARG A 560 -12.72 37.25 -14.39
N THR A 561 -11.65 36.50 -14.15
CA THR A 561 -11.18 35.46 -15.06
C THR A 561 -12.12 34.26 -15.08
N ILE A 562 -12.59 33.79 -13.92
CA ILE A 562 -13.62 32.73 -13.84
C ILE A 562 -14.86 33.15 -14.61
N ARG A 563 -15.35 34.37 -14.38
CA ARG A 563 -16.52 34.89 -15.09
C ARG A 563 -16.34 34.85 -16.60
N SER A 564 -15.19 35.32 -17.09
CA SER A 564 -14.86 35.28 -18.53
C SER A 564 -14.75 33.85 -19.06
N LEU A 565 -14.26 32.87 -18.29
CA LEU A 565 -14.20 31.47 -18.72
C LEU A 565 -15.57 30.77 -18.74
N VAL A 566 -16.49 31.18 -17.86
CA VAL A 566 -17.83 30.60 -17.70
C VAL A 566 -18.84 31.20 -18.66
N LEU A 567 -18.78 32.51 -18.91
CA LEU A 567 -19.75 33.24 -19.74
C LEU A 567 -19.33 33.35 -21.21
N ASP A 568 -18.03 33.36 -21.52
CA ASP A 568 -17.58 33.46 -22.90
C ASP A 568 -17.64 32.08 -23.56
N ASP A 569 -18.35 31.99 -24.67
CA ASP A 569 -18.48 30.76 -25.47
C ASP A 569 -17.31 30.58 -26.46
N SER A 570 -16.36 31.52 -26.50
CA SER A 570 -15.19 31.42 -27.37
C SER A 570 -14.14 30.45 -26.80
N GLY A 571 -14.32 29.15 -27.01
CA GLY A 571 -13.30 28.11 -26.79
C GLY A 571 -13.26 27.48 -25.39
N SER A 572 -14.22 27.76 -24.50
CA SER A 572 -14.32 27.13 -23.17
C SER A 572 -15.70 26.52 -22.88
N GLU A 573 -16.58 26.34 -23.86
CA GLU A 573 -17.96 25.80 -23.71
C GLU A 573 -17.99 24.42 -23.02
N ASN A 574 -16.96 23.62 -23.30
CA ASN A 574 -16.73 22.30 -22.75
C ASN A 574 -16.07 22.31 -21.36
N LEU A 575 -15.81 23.47 -20.77
CA LEU A 575 -15.23 23.61 -19.43
C LEU A 575 -16.31 23.48 -18.34
N ARG A 576 -15.98 22.72 -17.31
CA ARG A 576 -16.72 22.57 -16.05
C ARG A 576 -15.80 22.93 -14.89
N LEU A 577 -16.13 24.01 -14.20
CA LEU A 577 -15.35 24.50 -13.06
C LEU A 577 -15.99 24.08 -11.75
N LEU A 578 -15.19 23.53 -10.84
CA LEU A 578 -15.55 23.37 -9.43
C LEU A 578 -14.69 24.33 -8.61
N VAL A 579 -15.31 25.22 -7.85
CA VAL A 579 -14.62 26.14 -6.94
C VAL A 579 -14.98 25.79 -5.51
N ALA A 580 -13.99 25.64 -4.64
CA ALA A 580 -14.18 25.39 -3.22
C ALA A 580 -13.55 26.54 -2.40
N SER A 581 -14.36 27.24 -1.60
CA SER A 581 -13.92 28.41 -0.82
C SER A 581 -14.74 28.62 0.45
N ARG A 582 -14.42 29.65 1.23
CA ARG A 582 -15.36 30.23 2.21
C ARG A 582 -16.52 30.95 1.51
N ASN A 583 -17.60 31.18 2.27
CA ASN A 583 -18.76 31.95 1.85
C ASN A 583 -18.50 33.47 2.01
N GLU A 584 -17.48 33.97 1.32
CA GLU A 584 -17.15 35.39 1.30
C GLU A 584 -18.14 36.18 0.42
N VAL A 585 -18.45 37.42 0.81
CA VAL A 585 -19.50 38.23 0.17
C VAL A 585 -19.18 38.49 -1.30
N ASP A 586 -17.94 38.84 -1.62
CA ASP A 586 -17.48 39.12 -2.98
C ASP A 586 -17.52 37.89 -3.90
N ILE A 587 -17.11 36.72 -3.40
CA ILE A 587 -17.22 35.44 -4.13
C ILE A 587 -18.68 35.10 -4.39
N ARG A 588 -19.52 35.22 -3.35
CA ARG A 588 -20.96 34.93 -3.42
C ARG A 588 -21.64 35.80 -4.47
N ASP A 589 -21.44 37.10 -4.37
CA ASP A 589 -22.08 38.08 -5.24
C ASP A 589 -21.65 37.87 -6.70
N GLU A 590 -20.38 37.56 -6.95
CA GLU A 590 -19.92 37.31 -8.32
C GLU A 590 -20.47 36.01 -8.91
N PHE A 591 -20.57 34.94 -8.12
CA PHE A 591 -21.14 33.68 -8.60
C PHE A 591 -22.66 33.73 -8.73
N ASP A 592 -23.36 34.52 -7.90
CA ASP A 592 -24.80 34.81 -8.08
C ASP A 592 -25.08 35.55 -9.39
N ARG A 593 -24.20 36.48 -9.79
CA ARG A 593 -24.32 37.20 -11.06
C ARG A 593 -24.21 36.29 -12.29
N LEU A 594 -23.66 35.09 -12.15
CA LEU A 594 -23.58 34.10 -13.24
C LEU A 594 -24.94 33.42 -13.50
N GLY A 595 -25.94 33.64 -12.64
CA GLY A 595 -27.29 33.09 -12.81
C GLY A 595 -27.27 31.57 -12.95
N SER A 596 -27.99 31.05 -13.95
CA SER A 596 -28.08 29.60 -14.20
C SER A 596 -26.73 28.95 -14.47
N ALA A 597 -25.70 29.68 -14.93
CA ALA A 597 -24.39 29.12 -15.21
C ALA A 597 -23.62 28.67 -13.94
N SER A 598 -24.08 29.04 -12.74
CA SER A 598 -23.52 28.62 -11.46
C SER A 598 -24.55 27.85 -10.62
N ALA A 599 -24.12 26.74 -9.99
CA ALA A 599 -24.82 26.13 -8.87
C ALA A 599 -23.94 26.14 -7.62
N LYS A 600 -24.59 25.97 -6.46
CA LYS A 600 -23.97 26.12 -5.15
C LYS A 600 -24.26 24.90 -4.29
N ILE A 601 -23.24 24.44 -3.58
CA ILE A 601 -23.35 23.41 -2.54
C ILE A 601 -22.80 24.01 -1.24
N SER A 602 -23.69 24.14 -0.26
CA SER A 602 -23.30 24.49 1.10
C SER A 602 -22.73 23.27 1.81
N MET A 603 -21.61 23.40 2.53
CA MET A 603 -21.09 22.35 3.42
C MET A 603 -21.84 22.28 4.76
N THR A 604 -22.92 23.05 4.92
CA THR A 604 -23.86 22.96 6.03
C THR A 604 -25.19 22.46 5.47
N ASN A 605 -25.38 21.15 5.48
CA ASN A 605 -26.59 20.47 5.02
C ASN A 605 -26.69 19.05 5.62
N ASP A 606 -27.85 18.41 5.46
CA ASP A 606 -28.14 17.09 6.03
C ASP A 606 -27.22 15.96 5.51
N TYR A 607 -26.73 16.06 4.28
CA TYR A 607 -25.79 15.09 3.72
C TYR A 607 -24.43 15.16 4.41
N VAL A 608 -23.95 16.37 4.73
CA VAL A 608 -22.71 16.55 5.50
C VAL A 608 -22.88 16.02 6.92
N ASP A 609 -24.03 16.26 7.54
CA ASP A 609 -24.32 15.75 8.88
C ASP A 609 -24.37 14.21 8.91
N GLU A 610 -24.88 13.57 7.86
CA GLU A 610 -24.83 12.12 7.69
C GLU A 610 -23.40 11.60 7.48
N ASP A 611 -22.59 12.30 6.69
CA ASP A 611 -21.18 11.94 6.50
C ASP A 611 -20.38 12.11 7.81
N ILE A 612 -20.66 13.14 8.62
CA ILE A 612 -20.10 13.33 9.98
C ILE A 612 -20.59 12.22 10.91
N ARG A 613 -21.88 11.87 10.86
CA ARG A 613 -22.47 10.77 11.65
C ARG A 613 -21.75 9.45 11.38
N ARG A 614 -21.56 9.13 10.10
CA ARG A 614 -20.87 7.92 9.66
C ARG A 614 -19.41 7.92 10.11
N PHE A 615 -18.73 9.07 10.02
CA PHE A 615 -17.38 9.23 10.55
C PHE A 615 -17.33 8.92 12.05
N ILE A 616 -18.22 9.52 12.86
CA ILE A 616 -18.27 9.29 14.31
C ILE A 616 -18.58 7.82 14.62
N TYR A 617 -19.61 7.27 14.00
CA TYR A 617 -20.03 5.88 14.19
C TYR A 617 -18.88 4.90 13.91
N ASN A 618 -18.20 5.06 12.77
CA ASN A 618 -17.07 4.21 12.40
C ASN A 618 -15.91 4.35 13.40
N THR A 619 -15.57 5.57 13.82
CA THR A 619 -14.50 5.79 14.81
C THR A 619 -14.83 5.19 16.18
N ILE A 620 -16.10 5.24 16.61
CA ILE A 620 -16.56 4.59 17.85
C ILE A 620 -16.44 3.07 17.73
N LEU A 621 -16.95 2.48 16.65
CA LEU A 621 -16.88 1.04 16.39
C LEU A 621 -15.44 0.52 16.43
N SER A 622 -14.52 1.31 15.90
CA SER A 622 -13.10 0.97 15.84
C SER A 622 -12.38 0.98 17.18
N ASN A 623 -12.90 1.68 18.19
CA ASN A 623 -12.31 1.74 19.52
C ASN A 623 -13.04 0.80 20.48
N ARG A 624 -12.65 -0.49 20.48
CA ARG A 624 -13.29 -1.52 21.33
C ARG A 624 -13.26 -1.18 22.82
N SER A 625 -12.18 -0.56 23.27
CA SER A 625 -12.04 -0.15 24.67
C SER A 625 -13.11 0.90 25.03
N PHE A 626 -13.33 1.86 24.16
CA PHE A 626 -14.35 2.89 24.34
C PHE A 626 -15.76 2.31 24.19
N MET A 627 -16.01 1.47 23.18
CA MET A 627 -17.29 0.77 22.98
C MET A 627 -17.72 -0.03 24.22
N GLY A 628 -16.79 -0.78 24.82
CA GLY A 628 -17.08 -1.57 26.03
C GLY A 628 -17.43 -0.71 27.24
N ARG A 629 -16.89 0.51 27.34
CA ARG A 629 -17.16 1.47 28.44
C ARG A 629 -18.42 2.30 28.22
N CYS A 630 -18.64 2.71 26.97
CA CYS A 630 -19.72 3.62 26.59
C CYS A 630 -21.05 2.86 26.52
N GLY A 631 -21.05 1.62 26.03
CA GLY A 631 -22.28 0.86 25.79
C GLY A 631 -23.14 1.48 24.68
N PRO A 632 -24.13 0.73 24.15
CA PRO A 632 -24.85 1.13 22.94
C PRO A 632 -25.65 2.44 23.10
N GLY A 633 -26.30 2.64 24.27
CA GLY A 633 -27.12 3.83 24.52
C GLY A 633 -26.31 5.13 24.65
N LEU A 634 -25.15 5.09 25.31
CA LEU A 634 -24.29 6.29 25.41
C LEU A 634 -23.55 6.55 24.10
N CYS A 635 -23.13 5.52 23.36
CA CYS A 635 -22.55 5.68 22.02
C CYS A 635 -23.50 6.45 21.09
N GLN A 636 -24.79 6.10 21.12
CA GLN A 636 -25.82 6.81 20.35
C GLN A 636 -25.98 8.27 20.80
N ARG A 637 -25.86 8.54 22.12
CA ARG A 637 -25.87 9.91 22.65
C ARG A 637 -24.63 10.71 22.21
N VAL A 638 -23.46 10.09 22.21
CA VAL A 638 -22.20 10.71 21.71
C VAL A 638 -22.39 11.10 20.25
N GLU A 639 -22.80 10.16 19.41
CA GLU A 639 -23.06 10.41 17.99
C GLU A 639 -24.05 11.57 17.80
N THR A 640 -25.20 11.52 18.47
CA THR A 640 -26.24 12.56 18.33
C THR A 640 -25.74 13.94 18.76
N LYS A 641 -25.06 14.06 19.90
CA LYS A 641 -24.55 15.33 20.42
C LYS A 641 -23.43 15.89 19.54
N LEU A 642 -22.52 15.02 19.07
CA LEU A 642 -21.40 15.46 18.24
C LEU A 642 -21.84 15.86 16.83
N VAL A 643 -22.76 15.14 16.19
CA VAL A 643 -23.32 15.55 14.89
C VAL A 643 -23.99 16.91 15.01
N ARG A 644 -24.86 17.09 16.02
CA ARG A 644 -25.54 18.38 16.25
C ARG A 644 -24.59 19.52 16.57
N GLY A 645 -23.53 19.26 17.34
CA GLY A 645 -22.53 20.26 17.71
C GLY A 645 -21.57 20.61 16.57
N ALA A 646 -21.36 19.70 15.61
CA ALA A 646 -20.43 19.91 14.51
C ALA A 646 -20.87 21.02 13.56
N GLN A 647 -22.18 21.20 13.33
CA GLN A 647 -22.73 22.23 12.43
C GLN A 647 -22.04 22.25 11.05
N GLY A 648 -21.80 21.06 10.47
CA GLY A 648 -21.06 20.88 9.22
C GLY A 648 -19.52 20.92 9.32
N MET A 649 -18.95 21.00 10.54
CA MET A 649 -17.50 21.05 10.78
C MET A 649 -16.92 19.70 11.19
N PHE A 650 -16.34 18.97 10.24
CA PHE A 650 -15.62 17.71 10.51
C PHE A 650 -14.48 17.88 11.52
N ARG A 651 -13.73 18.99 11.46
CA ARG A 651 -12.61 19.22 12.38
C ARG A 651 -13.05 19.29 13.83
N TRP A 652 -14.16 19.98 14.11
CA TRP A 652 -14.72 20.05 15.45
C TRP A 652 -15.18 18.67 15.92
N ALA A 653 -15.92 17.93 15.07
CA ALA A 653 -16.41 16.59 15.39
C ALA A 653 -15.25 15.63 15.71
N TRP A 654 -14.19 15.68 14.92
CA TRP A 654 -12.97 14.91 15.13
C TRP A 654 -12.31 15.24 16.47
N CYS A 655 -12.11 16.53 16.78
CA CYS A 655 -11.48 16.96 18.03
C CYS A 655 -12.27 16.49 19.26
N GLN A 656 -13.61 16.64 19.23
CA GLN A 656 -14.43 16.22 20.37
C GLN A 656 -14.42 14.70 20.53
N LEU A 657 -14.48 13.96 19.42
CA LEU A 657 -14.46 12.51 19.46
C LEU A 657 -13.12 11.97 19.96
N ASP A 658 -12.00 12.56 19.52
CA ASP A 658 -10.66 12.23 20.00
C ASP A 658 -10.54 12.43 21.52
N GLU A 659 -11.06 13.53 22.06
CA GLU A 659 -11.05 13.78 23.51
C GLU A 659 -11.99 12.83 24.28
N ILE A 660 -13.20 12.62 23.80
CA ILE A 660 -14.18 11.73 24.45
C ILE A 660 -13.67 10.28 24.48
N THR A 661 -13.03 9.82 23.41
CA THR A 661 -12.55 8.44 23.33
C THR A 661 -11.39 8.12 24.28
N LYS A 662 -10.69 9.15 24.77
CA LYS A 662 -9.63 9.03 25.80
C LYS A 662 -10.17 8.88 27.22
N LEU A 663 -11.46 9.15 27.47
CA LEU A 663 -12.05 9.09 28.81
C LEU A 663 -12.21 7.64 29.30
N HIS A 664 -12.08 7.46 30.61
CA HIS A 664 -11.95 6.15 31.25
C HIS A 664 -13.23 5.65 31.95
N THR A 665 -14.20 6.52 32.25
CA THR A 665 -15.46 6.12 32.88
C THR A 665 -16.68 6.63 32.11
N GLU A 666 -17.81 5.92 32.24
CA GLU A 666 -19.10 6.38 31.67
C GLU A 666 -19.52 7.74 32.24
N GLY A 667 -19.25 8.00 33.53
CA GLY A 667 -19.51 9.29 34.17
C GLY A 667 -18.76 10.43 33.49
N ASP A 668 -17.45 10.26 33.26
CA ASP A 668 -16.62 11.27 32.59
C ASP A 668 -17.11 11.54 31.16
N ILE A 669 -17.55 10.51 30.43
CA ILE A 669 -18.09 10.64 29.08
C ILE A 669 -19.38 11.48 29.12
N ARG A 670 -20.29 11.19 30.06
CA ARG A 670 -21.54 11.96 30.22
C ARG A 670 -21.24 13.42 30.56
N ASP A 671 -20.32 13.68 31.47
CA ASP A 671 -19.93 15.03 31.86
C ASP A 671 -19.27 15.80 30.71
N ALA A 672 -18.42 15.14 29.93
CA ALA A 672 -17.80 15.72 28.75
C ALA A 672 -18.84 16.12 27.68
N LEU A 673 -19.88 15.30 27.49
CA LEU A 673 -20.98 15.59 26.55
C LEU A 673 -21.85 16.77 26.98
N GLU A 674 -21.91 17.10 28.28
CA GLU A 674 -22.61 18.31 28.76
C GLU A 674 -21.72 19.55 28.72
N ARG A 675 -20.39 19.39 28.68
CA ARG A 675 -19.41 20.48 28.63
C ARG A 675 -18.76 20.67 27.26
N LEU A 676 -19.41 20.26 26.17
CA LEU A 676 -18.84 20.40 24.82
C LEU A 676 -18.53 21.89 24.49
N PRO A 677 -17.38 22.19 23.88
CA PRO A 677 -17.05 23.54 23.43
C PRO A 677 -18.00 23.97 22.31
N LYS A 678 -18.41 25.24 22.26
CA LYS A 678 -19.37 25.71 21.26
C LYS A 678 -18.69 26.00 19.93
N THR A 679 -17.41 26.40 19.96
CA THR A 679 -16.66 26.78 18.77
C THR A 679 -15.37 25.97 18.61
N LEU A 680 -14.76 26.05 17.43
CA LEU A 680 -13.44 25.48 17.19
C LEU A 680 -12.35 26.24 17.97
N ASP A 681 -12.52 27.54 18.20
CA ASP A 681 -11.58 28.35 18.99
C ASP A 681 -11.62 27.92 20.46
N ASP A 682 -12.80 27.73 21.05
CA ASP A 682 -12.96 27.16 22.40
C ASP A 682 -12.29 25.78 22.50
N THR A 683 -12.34 25.00 21.42
CA THR A 683 -11.71 23.67 21.34
C THR A 683 -10.19 23.81 21.37
N TYR A 684 -9.63 24.72 20.56
CA TYR A 684 -8.18 24.96 20.56
C TYR A 684 -7.70 25.59 21.86
N GLU A 685 -8.46 26.51 22.46
CA GLU A 685 -8.16 27.09 23.76
C GLU A 685 -8.08 26.01 24.84
N ARG A 686 -9.02 25.06 24.86
CA ARG A 686 -8.95 23.90 25.76
C ARG A 686 -7.74 23.01 25.52
N ILE A 687 -7.40 22.75 24.26
CA ILE A 687 -6.22 21.93 23.91
C ILE A 687 -4.94 22.63 24.37
N ILE A 688 -4.83 23.94 24.10
CA ILE A 688 -3.68 24.77 24.50
C ILE A 688 -3.56 24.82 26.02
N ASN A 689 -4.66 25.03 26.74
CA ASN A 689 -4.68 25.08 28.20
C ASN A 689 -4.36 23.74 28.89
N LYS A 690 -4.41 22.62 28.16
CA LYS A 690 -3.99 21.30 28.66
C LYS A 690 -2.50 21.02 28.47
N ILE A 691 -1.76 21.89 27.77
CA ILE A 691 -0.33 21.72 27.55
C ILE A 691 0.40 21.97 28.89
N PRO A 692 1.23 21.03 29.38
CA PRO A 692 1.97 21.22 30.62
C PRO A 692 2.90 22.43 30.57
N GLU A 693 3.00 23.18 31.67
CA GLU A 693 3.86 24.38 31.83
C GLU A 693 5.29 24.24 31.28
N PRO A 694 6.01 23.11 31.49
CA PRO A 694 7.35 22.93 30.91
C PRO A 694 7.40 23.03 29.37
N THR A 695 6.29 22.70 28.70
CA THR A 695 6.13 22.74 27.24
C THR A 695 5.43 24.00 26.72
N MET A 696 4.83 24.82 27.60
CA MET A 696 4.15 26.05 27.19
C MET A 696 5.10 27.08 26.61
N GLU A 697 6.34 27.17 27.12
CA GLU A 697 7.32 28.12 26.59
C GLU A 697 7.76 27.77 25.16
N ILE A 698 7.93 26.48 24.86
CA ILE A 698 8.21 25.99 23.50
C ILE A 698 7.01 26.25 22.59
N THR A 699 5.80 25.95 23.06
CA THR A 699 4.57 26.20 22.31
C THR A 699 4.41 27.68 22.00
N ARG A 700 4.68 28.56 22.96
CA ARG A 700 4.64 30.04 22.77
C ARG A 700 5.68 30.50 21.75
N GLN A 701 6.87 29.91 21.74
CA GLN A 701 7.92 30.24 20.76
C GLN A 701 7.59 29.73 19.35
N VAL A 702 7.04 28.53 19.22
CA VAL A 702 6.58 27.97 17.93
C VAL A 702 5.39 28.74 17.39
N SER A 703 4.41 29.12 18.22
CA SER A 703 3.28 29.96 17.80
C SER A 703 3.74 31.36 17.35
N LYS A 704 4.73 31.96 18.03
CA LYS A 704 5.34 33.23 17.56
C LYS A 704 6.04 33.09 16.22
N LEU A 705 6.68 31.94 15.96
CA LEU A 705 7.35 31.64 14.69
C LEU A 705 6.34 31.42 13.55
N LEU A 706 5.23 30.74 13.83
CA LEU A 706 4.17 30.45 12.86
C LEU A 706 3.35 31.69 12.48
N CYS A 707 3.30 32.70 13.37
CA CYS A 707 2.52 33.92 13.18
C CYS A 707 3.37 35.16 12.83
N SER A 708 4.69 35.02 12.59
CA SER A 708 5.53 36.17 12.21
C SER A 708 5.72 36.27 10.70
N ASP A 709 5.33 37.40 10.12
CA ASP A 709 5.55 37.73 8.69
C ASP A 709 7.02 38.11 8.35
N ALA A 710 7.93 38.11 9.34
CA ALA A 710 9.34 38.42 9.15
C ALA A 710 10.24 37.30 9.74
N PRO A 711 11.34 36.91 9.05
CA PRO A 711 12.29 35.95 9.60
C PRO A 711 12.95 36.50 10.87
N LEU A 712 12.92 35.72 11.96
CA LEU A 712 13.51 36.13 13.25
C LEU A 712 15.05 36.24 13.16
N PRO A 713 15.67 37.18 13.91
CA PRO A 713 17.13 37.28 14.00
C PRO A 713 17.76 36.00 14.58
N ALA A 714 18.89 35.57 14.02
CA ALA A 714 19.61 34.35 14.45
C ALA A 714 19.95 34.29 15.94
N SER A 715 20.04 35.44 16.62
CA SER A 715 20.26 35.53 18.07
C SER A 715 19.09 34.98 18.91
N SER A 716 17.87 34.96 18.39
CA SER A 716 16.68 34.42 19.07
C SER A 716 16.66 32.89 19.10
N MET A 717 17.33 32.25 18.14
CA MET A 717 17.46 30.79 18.06
C MET A 717 18.55 30.23 19.00
N ALA A 718 19.36 31.09 19.62
CA ALA A 718 20.44 30.69 20.53
C ALA A 718 20.01 30.46 21.99
N SER A 719 18.70 30.50 22.28
CA SER A 719 18.14 30.21 23.61
C SER A 719 18.52 28.81 24.10
N PRO A 720 18.82 28.61 25.40
CA PRO A 720 19.17 27.30 25.99
C PRO A 720 18.14 26.20 25.69
N VAL A 721 16.88 26.57 25.47
CA VAL A 721 15.77 25.67 25.13
C VAL A 721 16.04 24.93 23.81
N TRP A 722 16.64 25.59 22.81
CA TRP A 722 16.94 24.93 21.53
C TRP A 722 18.17 24.03 21.58
N ARG A 723 19.15 24.32 22.45
CA ARG A 723 20.32 23.44 22.63
C ARG A 723 19.96 22.12 23.32
N ALA A 724 18.92 22.10 24.14
CA ALA A 724 18.44 20.88 24.79
C ALA A 724 17.75 19.90 23.82
N TYR A 725 17.20 20.40 22.70
CA TYR A 725 16.50 19.58 21.69
C TYR A 725 17.29 19.37 20.40
N ALA A 726 18.41 20.09 20.20
CA ALA A 726 19.29 19.95 19.04
C ALA A 726 20.58 19.15 19.31
N ALA A 727 20.71 18.55 20.48
CA ALA A 727 21.75 17.54 20.74
C ALA A 727 21.24 16.15 20.26
N PRO A 728 22.11 15.33 19.64
CA PRO A 728 21.74 14.22 18.75
C PRO A 728 20.95 13.07 19.38
#